data_AF-A0A2E0TQQ9-F1
#
_entry.id   AF-A0A2E0TQQ9-F1
#
_cell.length_a   1.000
_cell.length_b   1.000
_cell.length_c   1.000
_cell.angle_alpha   90.00
_cell.angle_beta   90.00
_cell.angle_gamma   90.00
#
_symmetry.space_group_name_H-M   'P 1'
#
loop_
_entity.id
_entity.type
_entity.pdbx_description
1 polymer ?
#
loop_
_entity_poly.entity_id
_entity_poly.type
_entity_poly.pdbx_seq_one_letter_code
_entity_poly.pdbx_strand_id
1 'polypeptide(L)'
;MLRLILPALLGATLLACGGGSDPTLAPITPATARVNETLTVDLVVEGGGSDGLSFDFEGPELPGLRATVSGSGGGGTFRWTPLASHVGTHEFTIRLLRGGSVIDQQPLLVTVQPAADAAPVFIRPGAGGTYDLARTPTVEFAIEVRDDDSPDVTIAADGELPEGAEVFQDGPKSGVFEWTPTPDQVAAAERWTIPLTADDGDHPPTELDYIVVLRTEAKPGCPGDPPVVSITAPGDGERVASATGYQVTADVSDDMGLRDAPLLFYSTSAPDDPDMPDVTDFEQLVMGPSGGAWSARIPSLRLDDGAEQEVFVLVSATDNDDPSGASCDHRTDSTLRRFVAVGGEGGGELLATCEPCSESTQCASGLCATAADGARCVPGCSGDGACEAGSCGATVTTEGGVLAGCGPVDDVCGGGGGCTDDAREEDDTAATATPYEGAITDGQICADDPDHHALSVAAGTRVTVVLDGFSHAEGDLDLQLLDGDATIVGSSASTMDVERVEHCFPEADTATARVLGYDGAENGYGLSMTTEPDPAMCCVDDAAEENDDRASATALSFDGDAAPFDGTICPRDDDFFRFEVDGPAQIQVTLLIEEFMDADLDLQLLGPTGAVAGSSAGTGEEESIDVRVTDPGTYSVRVYGFLGDSSPYLGEVVRTADAGCSSSLDCPTDQVCDAGSCVDRTCSGSTCPADHICPDAGPSPTPSECGASCAFNRDCRSTEACKWFWEGRYCGRTGGGANGEACTTFADCGGQRACLPWPSGLCARAGCSSNSDCETDTFCVDAGDGFNVCAPSCWDGDDVCRTGDGHVCDILEDQAAELQLVCVPAS
;
A
#
# COMPACT_ATOMS: atom_id res chain seq x y z
N MET A 1 31.76 99.17 -50.50
CA MET A 1 32.63 98.57 -51.54
C MET A 1 32.49 97.05 -51.40
N LEU A 2 32.33 96.18 -52.39
CA LEU A 2 32.03 96.22 -53.83
C LEU A 2 31.91 94.72 -54.24
N ARG A 3 30.71 94.28 -54.73
CA ARG A 3 30.37 93.14 -55.64
C ARG A 3 30.83 91.70 -55.26
N LEU A 4 30.20 90.56 -55.58
CA LEU A 4 29.30 90.01 -56.65
C LEU A 4 28.35 88.94 -55.99
N ILE A 5 27.05 88.70 -56.30
CA ILE A 5 26.37 88.09 -57.48
C ILE A 5 26.90 86.64 -57.76
N LEU A 6 26.20 85.48 -57.79
CA LEU A 6 24.78 85.01 -57.87
C LEU A 6 24.76 83.46 -57.49
N PRO A 7 23.72 82.61 -57.74
CA PRO A 7 22.80 82.02 -56.75
C PRO A 7 22.71 80.46 -56.66
N ALA A 8 21.89 79.99 -55.70
CA ALA A 8 21.03 78.78 -55.65
C ALA A 8 21.60 77.37 -55.92
N LEU A 9 21.40 76.44 -54.97
CA LEU A 9 20.76 75.13 -55.21
C LEU A 9 20.28 74.47 -53.90
N LEU A 10 19.09 73.89 -53.95
CA LEU A 10 18.43 73.02 -52.97
C LEU A 10 19.27 71.77 -52.64
N GLY A 11 19.19 71.26 -51.40
CA GLY A 11 19.61 69.89 -51.09
C GLY A 11 19.71 69.60 -49.58
N ALA A 12 18.61 69.12 -49.01
CA ALA A 12 18.47 68.35 -47.77
C ALA A 12 19.58 68.48 -46.70
N THR A 13 19.29 69.26 -45.65
CA THR A 13 19.84 69.03 -44.31
C THR A 13 19.35 67.69 -43.78
N LEU A 14 20.20 66.66 -43.87
CA LEU A 14 20.15 65.51 -42.99
C LEU A 14 20.34 66.02 -41.56
N LEU A 15 19.29 65.94 -40.74
CA LEU A 15 19.45 65.95 -39.29
C LEU A 15 20.27 64.70 -38.94
N ALA A 16 21.50 64.91 -38.48
CA ALA A 16 22.23 63.91 -37.72
C ALA A 16 21.54 63.78 -36.34
N CYS A 17 20.62 62.83 -36.21
CA CYS A 17 20.25 62.27 -34.91
C CYS A 17 21.38 61.31 -34.49
N GLY A 18 21.85 61.47 -33.25
CA GLY A 18 22.90 60.63 -32.67
C GLY A 18 22.48 59.16 -32.65
N GLY A 19 23.38 58.29 -33.12
CA GLY A 19 23.23 56.84 -32.96
C GLY A 19 23.47 56.46 -31.51
N GLY A 20 22.40 56.07 -30.81
CA GLY A 20 22.50 55.09 -29.74
C GLY A 20 22.45 53.71 -30.39
N SER A 21 23.35 52.80 -30.00
CA SER A 21 23.28 51.39 -30.39
C SER A 21 21.96 50.76 -29.92
N ASP A 22 21.44 49.74 -30.61
CA ASP A 22 20.35 48.93 -30.07
C ASP A 22 20.81 48.20 -28.78
N PRO A 23 19.92 47.95 -27.81
CA PRO A 23 20.28 47.23 -26.60
C PRO A 23 20.58 45.77 -26.91
N THR A 24 21.68 45.27 -26.38
CA THR A 24 22.14 43.89 -26.52
C THR A 24 22.42 43.26 -25.16
N LEU A 25 22.27 41.95 -25.05
CA LEU A 25 22.71 41.17 -23.90
C LEU A 25 24.24 41.07 -23.92
N ALA A 26 24.88 41.42 -22.80
CA ALA A 26 26.30 41.15 -22.63
C ALA A 26 26.55 39.62 -22.64
N PRO A 27 27.73 39.15 -23.10
CA PRO A 27 28.10 37.74 -23.01
C PRO A 27 27.97 37.23 -21.58
N ILE A 28 27.24 36.13 -21.40
CA ILE A 28 27.01 35.51 -20.10
C ILE A 28 28.14 34.52 -19.83
N THR A 29 28.80 34.66 -18.68
CA THR A 29 29.85 33.71 -18.30
C THR A 29 29.23 32.38 -17.87
N PRO A 30 29.85 31.24 -18.21
CA PRO A 30 29.44 29.95 -17.67
C PRO A 30 29.38 30.00 -16.14
N ALA A 31 28.35 29.36 -15.58
CA ALA A 31 28.09 29.32 -14.15
C ALA A 31 28.20 27.90 -13.61
N THR A 32 28.39 27.80 -12.31
CA THR A 32 28.42 26.53 -11.60
C THR A 32 27.46 26.59 -10.42
N ALA A 33 26.71 25.52 -10.21
CA ALA A 33 25.76 25.38 -9.10
C ALA A 33 25.91 23.99 -8.49
N ARG A 34 25.60 23.85 -7.19
CA ARG A 34 25.46 22.53 -6.58
C ARG A 34 24.00 22.12 -6.55
N VAL A 35 23.75 20.82 -6.54
CA VAL A 35 22.42 20.25 -6.31
C VAL A 35 21.79 20.90 -5.06
N ASN A 36 20.51 21.24 -5.16
CA ASN A 36 19.70 21.94 -4.13
C ASN A 36 20.19 23.35 -3.72
N GLU A 37 21.23 23.90 -4.34
CA GLU A 37 21.68 25.29 -4.13
C GLU A 37 21.11 26.24 -5.20
N THR A 38 20.44 27.32 -4.78
CA THR A 38 19.88 28.29 -5.74
C THR A 38 20.99 29.10 -6.44
N LEU A 39 21.22 28.78 -7.71
CA LEU A 39 22.02 29.59 -8.62
C LEU A 39 21.31 30.91 -8.93
N THR A 40 22.06 32.00 -8.90
CA THR A 40 21.60 33.33 -9.32
C THR A 40 22.61 33.93 -10.29
N VAL A 41 22.19 34.25 -11.52
CA VAL A 41 23.02 34.86 -12.58
C VAL A 41 22.48 36.24 -12.94
N ASP A 42 23.32 37.26 -12.81
CA ASP A 42 22.98 38.63 -13.21
C ASP A 42 23.12 38.80 -14.74
N LEU A 43 22.09 39.36 -15.34
CA LEU A 43 21.98 39.62 -16.78
C LEU A 43 22.18 41.11 -17.05
N VAL A 44 23.20 41.45 -17.83
CA VAL A 44 23.57 42.85 -18.13
C VAL A 44 23.14 43.21 -19.55
N VAL A 45 22.46 44.35 -19.70
CA VAL A 45 22.09 44.92 -21.00
C VAL A 45 23.02 46.08 -21.33
N GLU A 46 23.63 46.05 -22.51
CA GLU A 46 24.54 47.07 -23.01
C GLU A 46 23.92 47.86 -24.17
N GLY A 47 24.07 49.19 -24.14
CA GLY A 47 23.56 50.07 -25.20
C GLY A 47 22.04 50.26 -25.20
N GLY A 48 21.55 51.15 -26.06
CA GLY A 48 20.11 51.36 -26.25
C GLY A 48 19.36 52.13 -25.16
N GLY A 49 18.05 52.29 -25.37
CA GLY A 49 17.11 52.77 -24.36
C GLY A 49 16.48 51.61 -23.60
N SER A 50 16.25 51.80 -22.30
CA SER A 50 15.72 50.81 -21.36
C SER A 50 14.20 50.57 -21.47
N ASP A 51 13.50 51.33 -22.32
CA ASP A 51 12.04 51.34 -22.36
C ASP A 51 11.49 50.08 -23.04
N GLY A 52 10.61 49.36 -22.33
CA GLY A 52 9.86 48.21 -22.86
C GLY A 52 10.67 46.93 -23.05
N LEU A 53 11.80 46.79 -22.35
CA LEU A 53 12.63 45.58 -22.36
C LEU A 53 12.19 44.57 -21.29
N SER A 54 12.20 43.29 -21.64
CA SER A 54 11.94 42.15 -20.75
C SER A 54 12.85 40.96 -21.09
N PHE A 55 12.89 39.96 -20.22
CA PHE A 55 13.69 38.74 -20.40
C PHE A 55 12.80 37.51 -20.47
N ASP A 56 13.29 36.51 -21.18
CA ASP A 56 12.73 35.15 -21.23
C ASP A 56 13.91 34.17 -21.37
N PHE A 57 13.66 32.87 -21.19
CA PHE A 57 14.67 31.84 -21.45
C PHE A 57 14.06 30.61 -22.10
N GLU A 58 14.91 29.88 -22.82
CA GLU A 58 14.64 28.52 -23.28
C GLU A 58 15.67 27.60 -22.62
N GLY A 59 15.23 26.52 -21.98
CA GLY A 59 16.08 25.60 -21.23
C GLY A 59 16.02 24.17 -21.78
N PRO A 60 16.85 23.26 -21.25
CA PRO A 60 16.80 21.83 -21.58
C PRO A 60 15.50 21.17 -21.05
N GLU A 61 15.10 20.05 -21.65
CA GLU A 61 14.02 19.21 -21.12
C GLU A 61 14.56 18.40 -19.93
N LEU A 62 14.37 18.91 -18.72
CA LEU A 62 14.77 18.25 -17.48
C LEU A 62 13.53 18.05 -16.57
N PRO A 63 13.30 16.84 -16.02
CA PRO A 63 12.22 16.60 -15.06
C PRO A 63 12.32 17.54 -13.86
N GLY A 64 11.20 18.14 -13.44
CA GLY A 64 11.16 19.00 -12.26
C GLY A 64 11.92 20.34 -12.38
N LEU A 65 12.30 20.78 -13.59
CA LEU A 65 13.01 22.05 -13.81
C LEU A 65 12.18 23.26 -13.32
N ARG A 66 12.67 23.93 -12.27
CA ARG A 66 12.09 25.18 -11.75
C ARG A 66 13.10 26.33 -11.90
N ALA A 67 13.12 26.95 -13.07
CA ALA A 67 13.95 28.12 -13.36
C ALA A 67 13.09 29.35 -13.63
N THR A 68 13.58 30.53 -13.26
CA THR A 68 12.89 31.81 -13.47
C THR A 68 13.87 32.85 -14.00
N VAL A 69 13.37 33.76 -14.83
CA VAL A 69 14.11 34.96 -15.24
C VAL A 69 13.24 36.19 -15.02
N SER A 70 13.83 37.25 -14.47
CA SER A 70 13.14 38.51 -14.23
C SER A 70 14.06 39.69 -14.50
N GLY A 71 13.54 40.84 -14.90
CA GLY A 71 14.36 42.00 -15.20
C GLY A 71 13.69 43.04 -16.07
N SER A 72 14.37 44.16 -16.30
CA SER A 72 13.92 45.26 -17.15
C SER A 72 15.09 45.90 -17.88
N GLY A 73 14.90 47.07 -18.50
CA GLY A 73 15.97 47.73 -19.26
C GLY A 73 17.17 48.23 -18.44
N GLY A 74 17.23 47.98 -17.13
CA GLY A 74 18.42 48.16 -16.29
C GLY A 74 19.23 46.88 -16.04
N GLY A 75 18.79 45.73 -16.58
CA GLY A 75 19.36 44.40 -16.29
C GLY A 75 18.31 43.43 -15.75
N GLY A 76 18.70 42.16 -15.61
CA GLY A 76 17.85 41.10 -15.10
C GLY A 76 18.61 40.07 -14.27
N THR A 77 17.90 39.06 -13.79
CA THR A 77 18.43 37.99 -12.96
C THR A 77 17.75 36.68 -13.37
N PHE A 78 18.57 35.69 -13.68
CA PHE A 78 18.16 34.30 -13.85
C PHE A 78 18.37 33.53 -12.54
N ARG A 79 17.39 32.73 -12.12
CA ARG A 79 17.45 31.90 -10.92
C ARG A 79 17.07 30.47 -11.24
N TRP A 80 17.82 29.51 -10.69
CA TRP A 80 17.54 28.09 -10.83
C TRP A 80 18.08 27.33 -9.62
N THR A 81 17.29 26.42 -9.05
CA THR A 81 17.76 25.43 -8.07
C THR A 81 17.81 24.07 -8.77
N PRO A 82 19.00 23.52 -9.10
CA PRO A 82 19.12 22.25 -9.79
C PRO A 82 18.85 21.07 -8.83
N LEU A 83 18.26 20.00 -9.35
CA LEU A 83 18.06 18.74 -8.65
C LEU A 83 19.24 17.80 -8.91
N ALA A 84 19.34 16.71 -8.15
CA ALA A 84 20.36 15.68 -8.36
C ALA A 84 20.32 15.09 -9.78
N SER A 85 19.13 14.87 -10.31
CA SER A 85 18.93 14.42 -11.70
C SER A 85 19.40 15.44 -12.75
N HIS A 86 19.77 16.66 -12.34
CA HIS A 86 20.30 17.71 -13.22
C HIS A 86 21.84 17.79 -13.17
N VAL A 87 22.55 16.86 -12.50
CA VAL A 87 24.02 16.82 -12.52
C VAL A 87 24.53 16.73 -13.96
N GLY A 88 25.58 17.50 -14.27
CA GLY A 88 26.11 17.63 -15.62
C GLY A 88 26.08 19.06 -16.16
N THR A 89 26.31 19.22 -17.47
CA THR A 89 26.36 20.55 -18.11
C THR A 89 25.11 20.77 -18.96
N HIS A 90 24.42 21.88 -18.67
CA HIS A 90 23.16 22.27 -19.29
C HIS A 90 23.29 23.64 -19.96
N GLU A 91 22.59 23.82 -21.07
CA GLU A 91 22.58 25.09 -21.82
C GLU A 91 21.20 25.74 -21.77
N PHE A 92 21.15 26.96 -21.24
CA PHE A 92 19.98 27.84 -21.31
C PHE A 92 20.22 28.92 -22.35
N THR A 93 19.24 29.21 -23.19
CA THR A 93 19.27 30.37 -24.10
C THR A 93 18.51 31.53 -23.46
N ILE A 94 19.23 32.54 -22.98
CA ILE A 94 18.63 33.75 -22.42
C ILE A 94 18.28 34.71 -23.56
N ARG A 95 17.02 35.17 -23.59
CA ARG A 95 16.47 36.03 -24.64
C ARG A 95 16.10 37.40 -24.08
N LEU A 96 16.53 38.46 -24.76
CA LEU A 96 16.12 39.84 -24.50
C LEU A 96 15.01 40.22 -25.47
N LEU A 97 13.91 40.73 -24.95
CA LEU A 97 12.71 41.05 -25.71
C LEU A 97 12.39 42.53 -25.67
N ARG A 98 11.77 43.03 -26.75
CA ARG A 98 11.12 44.35 -26.81
C ARG A 98 9.71 44.19 -27.35
N GLY A 99 8.71 44.50 -26.54
CA GLY A 99 7.30 44.34 -26.92
C GLY A 99 6.95 42.90 -27.36
N GLY A 100 7.57 41.90 -26.73
CA GLY A 100 7.35 40.47 -27.02
C GLY A 100 8.16 39.89 -28.19
N SER A 101 8.95 40.68 -28.91
CA SER A 101 9.86 40.17 -29.95
C SER A 101 11.29 40.05 -29.42
N VAL A 102 11.95 38.92 -29.70
CA VAL A 102 13.37 38.70 -29.36
C VAL A 102 14.24 39.65 -30.18
N ILE A 103 15.07 40.45 -29.50
CA ILE A 103 15.98 41.42 -30.12
C ILE A 103 17.45 41.03 -29.97
N ASP A 104 17.78 40.21 -28.96
CA ASP A 104 19.11 39.61 -28.80
C ASP A 104 18.99 38.34 -27.92
N GLN A 105 19.98 37.44 -28.00
CA GLN A 105 20.03 36.22 -27.20
C GLN A 105 21.47 35.77 -26.92
N GLN A 106 21.71 35.19 -25.75
CA GLN A 106 23.02 34.69 -25.34
C GLN A 106 22.89 33.32 -24.65
N PRO A 107 23.83 32.39 -24.87
CA PRO A 107 23.85 31.12 -24.15
C PRO A 107 24.37 31.32 -22.72
N LEU A 108 23.71 30.66 -21.78
CA LEU A 108 24.15 30.46 -20.41
C LEU A 108 24.43 28.96 -20.23
N LEU A 109 25.72 28.62 -20.14
CA LEU A 109 26.15 27.27 -19.79
C LEU A 109 26.21 27.16 -18.26
N VAL A 110 25.49 26.19 -17.69
CA VAL A 110 25.51 25.89 -16.27
C VAL A 110 26.05 24.49 -16.07
N THR A 111 27.15 24.36 -15.34
CA THR A 111 27.62 23.06 -14.86
C THR A 111 27.07 22.84 -13.45
N VAL A 112 26.17 21.87 -13.32
CA VAL A 112 25.68 21.40 -12.02
C VAL A 112 26.66 20.38 -11.48
N GLN A 113 27.17 20.67 -10.30
CA GLN A 113 28.03 19.79 -9.54
C GLN A 113 27.20 19.07 -8.47
N PRO A 114 27.59 17.85 -8.09
CA PRO A 114 27.05 17.17 -6.93
C PRO A 114 26.99 18.00 -5.64
N ALA A 115 26.01 17.72 -4.79
CA ALA A 115 25.96 18.24 -3.43
C ALA A 115 26.81 17.38 -2.48
N ALA A 116 28.13 17.60 -2.48
CA ALA A 116 29.09 16.77 -1.75
C ALA A 116 29.06 15.28 -2.16
N ASP A 117 30.04 14.53 -1.67
CA ASP A 117 30.08 13.05 -1.73
C ASP A 117 28.81 12.53 -1.06
N ALA A 118 27.95 11.80 -1.79
CA ALA A 118 26.67 11.35 -1.30
C ALA A 118 26.41 9.91 -1.71
N ALA A 119 26.15 9.03 -0.74
CA ALA A 119 25.68 7.68 -1.00
C ALA A 119 24.16 7.66 -1.29
N PRO A 120 23.65 6.60 -1.95
CA PRO A 120 22.22 6.41 -2.18
C PRO A 120 21.39 6.37 -0.89
N VAL A 121 20.16 6.87 -0.92
CA VAL A 121 19.21 6.82 0.20
C VAL A 121 17.82 6.45 -0.31
N PHE A 122 17.21 5.41 0.26
CA PHE A 122 15.80 5.08 -0.02
C PHE A 122 14.88 6.20 0.47
N ILE A 123 14.04 6.71 -0.44
CA ILE A 123 12.97 7.67 -0.14
C ILE A 123 11.65 6.92 0.06
N ARG A 124 11.45 5.85 -0.70
CA ARG A 124 10.41 4.84 -0.53
C ARG A 124 10.90 3.51 -1.11
N PRO A 125 10.39 2.36 -0.65
CA PRO A 125 9.38 2.24 0.39
C PRO A 125 9.90 2.64 1.79
N GLY A 126 8.99 2.71 2.76
CA GLY A 126 9.35 2.92 4.16
C GLY A 126 9.99 1.67 4.78
N ALA A 127 9.83 1.47 6.09
CA ALA A 127 10.35 0.27 6.78
C ALA A 127 9.52 -1.00 6.50
N GLY A 128 8.31 -0.87 5.97
CA GLY A 128 7.43 -1.99 5.70
C GLY A 128 6.07 -1.54 5.18
N GLY A 129 5.23 -2.49 4.80
CA GLY A 129 3.88 -2.24 4.33
C GLY A 129 2.97 -3.43 4.55
N THR A 130 1.67 -3.15 4.67
CA THR A 130 0.64 -4.16 4.88
C THR A 130 -0.21 -4.31 3.62
N TYR A 131 -0.46 -5.56 3.21
CA TYR A 131 -1.13 -5.91 1.97
C TYR A 131 -2.30 -6.85 2.24
N ASP A 132 -3.51 -6.38 1.94
CA ASP A 132 -4.72 -7.19 2.07
C ASP A 132 -4.97 -8.00 0.79
N LEU A 133 -4.68 -9.30 0.88
CA LEU A 133 -4.75 -10.20 -0.27
C LEU A 133 -6.19 -10.49 -0.74
N ALA A 134 -7.19 -10.25 0.12
CA ALA A 134 -8.59 -10.36 -0.28
C ALA A 134 -9.02 -9.19 -1.18
N ARG A 135 -8.38 -8.02 -1.03
CA ARG A 135 -8.59 -6.84 -1.90
C ARG A 135 -7.72 -6.89 -3.15
N THR A 136 -6.43 -7.17 -2.98
CA THR A 136 -5.46 -7.21 -4.08
C THR A 136 -4.53 -8.40 -3.88
N PRO A 137 -4.61 -9.45 -4.72
CA PRO A 137 -3.84 -10.68 -4.52
C PRO A 137 -2.34 -10.55 -4.83
N THR A 138 -1.90 -9.38 -5.28
CA THR A 138 -0.52 -9.09 -5.65
C THR A 138 0.02 -8.00 -4.73
N VAL A 139 1.18 -8.26 -4.14
CA VAL A 139 2.01 -7.30 -3.41
C VAL A 139 2.80 -6.49 -4.43
N GLU A 140 2.58 -5.18 -4.45
CA GLU A 140 3.29 -4.25 -5.33
C GLU A 140 3.70 -3.00 -4.55
N PHE A 141 4.95 -2.55 -4.71
CA PHE A 141 5.38 -1.24 -4.21
C PHE A 141 6.47 -0.60 -5.06
N ALA A 142 6.48 0.73 -5.05
CA ALA A 142 7.47 1.54 -5.75
C ALA A 142 8.71 1.78 -4.88
N ILE A 143 9.87 1.62 -5.49
CA ILE A 143 11.19 1.91 -4.92
C ILE A 143 11.69 3.21 -5.55
N GLU A 144 12.10 4.17 -4.73
CA GLU A 144 12.68 5.43 -5.18
C GLU A 144 13.88 5.78 -4.31
N VAL A 145 14.99 6.07 -4.97
CA VAL A 145 16.27 6.35 -4.32
C VAL A 145 16.70 7.78 -4.63
N ARG A 146 17.10 8.51 -3.60
CA ARG A 146 17.80 9.79 -3.75
C ARG A 146 19.29 9.54 -3.64
N ASP A 147 20.00 10.06 -4.63
CA ASP A 147 21.45 10.15 -4.64
C ASP A 147 21.79 11.53 -5.22
N ASP A 148 22.66 12.30 -4.58
CA ASP A 148 22.92 13.71 -4.95
C ASP A 148 24.15 13.89 -5.85
N ASP A 149 24.95 12.85 -6.08
CA ASP A 149 26.21 12.93 -6.83
C ASP A 149 26.31 12.00 -8.05
N SER A 150 25.51 10.93 -8.05
CA SER A 150 25.47 9.92 -9.09
C SER A 150 24.20 10.05 -9.93
N PRO A 151 24.27 9.95 -11.27
CA PRO A 151 23.09 10.08 -12.13
C PRO A 151 22.20 8.83 -12.14
N ASP A 152 22.79 7.67 -11.87
CA ASP A 152 22.18 6.35 -11.91
C ASP A 152 22.56 5.58 -10.64
N VAL A 153 21.64 4.76 -10.13
CA VAL A 153 21.85 3.85 -8.99
C VAL A 153 21.36 2.46 -9.39
N THR A 154 22.10 1.42 -9.03
CA THR A 154 21.67 0.03 -9.20
C THR A 154 20.78 -0.35 -8.03
N ILE A 155 19.53 -0.72 -8.33
CA ILE A 155 18.57 -1.21 -7.32
C ILE A 155 18.42 -2.72 -7.54
N ALA A 156 18.67 -3.51 -6.49
CA ALA A 156 18.59 -4.96 -6.56
C ALA A 156 18.07 -5.54 -5.23
N ALA A 157 17.74 -6.82 -5.25
CA ALA A 157 17.59 -7.59 -4.01
C ALA A 157 18.97 -8.05 -3.52
N ASP A 158 19.15 -8.12 -2.21
CA ASP A 158 20.37 -8.59 -1.56
C ASP A 158 20.12 -9.90 -0.80
N GLY A 159 19.74 -10.93 -1.56
CA GLY A 159 19.36 -12.21 -1.00
C GLY A 159 18.37 -12.96 -1.90
N GLU A 160 17.89 -14.08 -1.39
CA GLU A 160 16.82 -14.84 -2.03
C GLU A 160 15.48 -14.13 -1.79
N LEU A 161 14.77 -13.82 -2.88
CA LEU A 161 13.41 -13.30 -2.83
C LEU A 161 12.39 -14.45 -2.70
N PRO A 162 11.17 -14.18 -2.20
CA PRO A 162 10.10 -15.16 -2.26
C PRO A 162 9.90 -15.69 -3.69
N GLU A 163 9.57 -16.97 -3.83
CA GLU A 163 9.30 -17.56 -5.16
C GLU A 163 8.23 -16.75 -5.90
N GLY A 164 8.54 -16.38 -7.16
CA GLY A 164 7.67 -15.56 -8.00
C GLY A 164 7.72 -14.05 -7.72
N ALA A 165 8.54 -13.60 -6.77
CA ALA A 165 8.80 -12.18 -6.55
C ALA A 165 9.94 -11.66 -7.45
N GLU A 166 9.79 -10.45 -7.96
CA GLU A 166 10.80 -9.81 -8.80
C GLU A 166 10.95 -8.30 -8.47
N VAL A 167 12.20 -7.80 -8.57
CA VAL A 167 12.52 -6.37 -8.51
C VAL A 167 12.83 -5.87 -9.92
N PHE A 168 12.05 -4.92 -10.42
CA PHE A 168 12.21 -4.31 -11.73
C PHE A 168 12.73 -2.89 -11.60
N GLN A 169 13.88 -2.58 -12.20
CA GLN A 169 14.33 -1.21 -12.33
C GLN A 169 13.64 -0.53 -13.52
N ASP A 170 12.81 0.48 -13.25
CA ASP A 170 11.99 1.18 -14.26
C ASP A 170 12.54 2.58 -14.63
N GLY A 171 13.57 3.04 -13.89
CA GLY A 171 14.26 4.30 -14.11
C GLY A 171 15.66 4.33 -13.51
N PRO A 172 16.42 5.43 -13.70
CA PRO A 172 17.81 5.53 -13.23
C PRO A 172 17.94 5.50 -11.70
N LYS A 173 16.87 5.82 -10.97
CA LYS A 173 16.82 5.84 -9.49
C LYS A 173 15.45 5.36 -8.96
N SER A 174 14.77 4.55 -9.75
CA SER A 174 13.44 4.05 -9.42
C SER A 174 13.29 2.59 -9.86
N GLY A 175 12.50 1.85 -9.12
CA GLY A 175 12.12 0.48 -9.42
C GLY A 175 10.76 0.14 -8.84
N VAL A 176 10.31 -1.08 -9.11
CA VAL A 176 9.05 -1.65 -8.63
C VAL A 176 9.35 -3.07 -8.15
N PHE A 177 8.80 -3.44 -7.01
CA PHE A 177 8.72 -4.82 -6.56
C PHE A 177 7.33 -5.37 -6.87
N GLU A 178 7.25 -6.57 -7.42
CA GLU A 178 5.99 -7.29 -7.65
C GLU A 178 6.11 -8.73 -7.14
N TRP A 179 5.07 -9.21 -6.45
CA TRP A 179 4.96 -10.59 -5.98
C TRP A 179 3.50 -11.00 -5.82
N THR A 180 3.13 -12.18 -6.32
CA THR A 180 1.80 -12.78 -6.10
C THR A 180 1.96 -14.02 -5.21
N PRO A 181 1.79 -13.90 -3.89
CA PRO A 181 2.00 -15.01 -2.95
C PRO A 181 1.10 -16.21 -3.28
N THR A 182 1.67 -17.41 -3.24
CA THR A 182 0.90 -18.66 -3.28
C THR A 182 0.24 -18.94 -1.93
N PRO A 183 -0.83 -19.76 -1.86
CA PRO A 183 -1.42 -20.16 -0.58
C PRO A 183 -0.39 -20.75 0.40
N ASP A 184 0.55 -21.56 -0.10
CA ASP A 184 1.62 -22.17 0.70
C ASP A 184 2.58 -21.10 1.27
N GLN A 185 2.88 -20.03 0.51
CA GLN A 185 3.68 -18.90 1.01
C GLN A 185 2.92 -18.06 2.04
N VAL A 186 1.63 -17.80 1.82
CA VAL A 186 0.79 -17.06 2.77
C VAL A 186 0.69 -17.83 4.10
N ALA A 187 0.65 -19.15 4.05
CA ALA A 187 0.60 -20.01 5.22
C ALA A 187 1.95 -20.13 5.94
N ALA A 188 3.06 -20.03 5.19
CA ALA A 188 4.39 -20.17 5.74
C ALA A 188 4.77 -19.01 6.67
N ALA A 189 4.37 -17.77 6.32
CA ALA A 189 4.61 -16.61 7.18
C ALA A 189 3.64 -15.45 6.85
N GLU A 190 3.14 -14.76 7.89
CA GLU A 190 2.44 -13.48 7.71
C GLU A 190 3.42 -12.37 7.29
N ARG A 191 4.69 -12.47 7.71
CA ARG A 191 5.72 -11.45 7.51
C ARG A 191 6.86 -11.97 6.66
N TRP A 192 7.21 -11.20 5.65
CA TRP A 192 8.29 -11.49 4.72
C TRP A 192 9.26 -10.32 4.66
N THR A 193 10.53 -10.59 4.93
CA THR A 193 11.61 -9.60 4.76
C THR A 193 12.06 -9.59 3.31
N ILE A 194 12.00 -8.42 2.68
CA ILE A 194 12.49 -8.21 1.32
C ILE A 194 13.78 -7.38 1.40
N PRO A 195 14.97 -8.00 1.30
CA PRO A 195 16.24 -7.29 1.39
C PRO A 195 16.51 -6.55 0.07
N LEU A 196 16.60 -5.22 0.15
CA LEU A 196 16.85 -4.33 -0.98
C LEU A 196 18.19 -3.62 -0.84
N THR A 197 18.91 -3.46 -1.94
CA THR A 197 20.14 -2.68 -2.01
C THR A 197 20.08 -1.57 -3.05
N ALA A 198 20.75 -0.47 -2.74
CA ALA A 198 20.99 0.66 -3.63
C ALA A 198 22.49 0.95 -3.69
N ASP A 199 23.08 0.80 -4.89
CA ASP A 199 24.53 0.95 -5.13
C ASP A 199 24.81 1.94 -6.27
N ASP A 200 25.56 3.00 -5.97
CA ASP A 200 26.07 3.97 -6.96
C ASP A 200 27.46 3.59 -7.52
N GLY A 201 28.12 2.59 -6.93
CA GLY A 201 29.47 2.12 -7.25
C GLY A 201 30.61 2.98 -6.69
N ASP A 202 30.30 4.10 -6.04
CA ASP A 202 31.26 5.05 -5.47
C ASP A 202 31.32 4.96 -3.93
N HIS A 203 30.26 4.49 -3.29
CA HIS A 203 30.12 4.32 -1.84
C HIS A 203 29.77 2.87 -1.46
N PRO A 204 29.83 2.49 -0.16
CA PRO A 204 29.20 1.26 0.30
C PRO A 204 27.70 1.25 -0.08
N PRO A 205 27.16 0.12 -0.57
CA PRO A 205 25.73 0.00 -0.85
C PRO A 205 24.89 0.35 0.38
N THR A 206 23.72 0.94 0.15
CA THR A 206 22.74 1.16 1.20
C THR A 206 21.72 0.03 1.14
N GLU A 207 21.49 -0.60 2.28
CA GLU A 207 20.58 -1.75 2.46
C GLU A 207 19.25 -1.28 3.10
N LEU A 208 18.18 -2.01 2.82
CA LEU A 208 16.85 -1.84 3.40
C LEU A 208 16.12 -3.19 3.45
N ASP A 209 15.79 -3.64 4.65
CA ASP A 209 14.91 -4.78 4.88
C ASP A 209 13.46 -4.30 4.94
N TYR A 210 12.77 -4.43 3.81
CA TYR A 210 11.37 -4.05 3.73
C TYR A 210 10.47 -5.17 4.25
N ILE A 211 9.74 -4.91 5.33
CA ILE A 211 8.84 -5.90 5.94
C ILE A 211 7.46 -5.86 5.25
N VAL A 212 7.17 -6.88 4.45
CA VAL A 212 5.86 -7.14 3.86
C VAL A 212 5.00 -7.89 4.88
N VAL A 213 3.83 -7.36 5.21
CA VAL A 213 2.83 -8.03 6.07
C VAL A 213 1.62 -8.41 5.22
N LEU A 214 1.37 -9.71 5.10
CA LEU A 214 0.25 -10.26 4.34
C LEU A 214 -0.98 -10.34 5.25
N ARG A 215 -2.04 -9.59 4.95
CA ARG A 215 -3.32 -9.74 5.65
C ARG A 215 -4.27 -10.61 4.86
N THR A 216 -4.65 -11.71 5.49
CA THR A 216 -5.77 -12.57 5.11
C THR A 216 -6.89 -12.48 6.14
N GLU A 217 -8.08 -12.97 5.77
CA GLU A 217 -9.13 -13.23 6.75
C GLU A 217 -8.66 -14.34 7.68
N ALA A 218 -8.63 -14.06 8.98
CA ALA A 218 -8.28 -15.05 9.99
C ALA A 218 -9.31 -16.18 9.94
N LYS A 219 -8.82 -17.41 9.97
CA LYS A 219 -9.70 -18.58 9.93
C LYS A 219 -10.51 -18.67 11.23
N PRO A 220 -11.83 -18.89 11.17
CA PRO A 220 -12.64 -19.02 12.37
C PRO A 220 -12.37 -20.35 13.10
N GLY A 221 -12.24 -20.30 14.43
CA GLY A 221 -12.16 -21.50 15.27
C GLY A 221 -10.76 -22.01 15.54
N CYS A 222 -9.72 -21.25 15.21
CA CYS A 222 -8.35 -21.56 15.59
C CYS A 222 -8.19 -21.72 17.12
N PRO A 223 -7.34 -22.65 17.59
CA PRO A 223 -6.99 -22.81 19.01
C PRO A 223 -6.28 -21.55 19.56
N GLY A 224 -5.79 -21.54 20.81
CA GLY A 224 -5.09 -20.36 21.36
C GLY A 224 -6.00 -19.24 21.89
N ASP A 225 -5.43 -18.37 22.73
CA ASP A 225 -6.07 -17.14 23.23
C ASP A 225 -5.40 -15.94 22.53
N PRO A 226 -6.15 -14.99 21.93
CA PRO A 226 -5.54 -13.89 21.18
C PRO A 226 -4.69 -12.97 22.06
N PRO A 227 -3.66 -12.32 21.49
CA PRO A 227 -2.74 -11.50 22.26
C PRO A 227 -3.45 -10.25 22.79
N VAL A 228 -3.03 -9.77 23.95
CA VAL A 228 -3.60 -8.55 24.56
C VAL A 228 -2.69 -7.36 24.26
N VAL A 229 -3.22 -6.39 23.51
CA VAL A 229 -2.48 -5.16 23.12
C VAL A 229 -3.06 -3.92 23.80
N SER A 230 -2.20 -3.12 24.43
CA SER A 230 -2.59 -1.83 25.01
C SER A 230 -1.51 -0.76 24.88
N ILE A 231 -1.79 0.30 24.12
CA ILE A 231 -0.92 1.48 24.05
C ILE A 231 -0.89 2.19 25.42
N THR A 232 0.30 2.40 25.98
CA THR A 232 0.51 3.06 27.28
C THR A 232 0.90 4.52 27.14
N ALA A 233 1.60 4.90 26.06
CA ALA A 233 1.96 6.27 25.73
C ALA A 233 2.10 6.46 24.22
N PRO A 234 1.79 7.64 23.65
CA PRO A 234 1.15 8.79 24.30
C PRO A 234 -0.29 8.50 24.74
N GLY A 235 -0.87 9.34 25.60
CA GLY A 235 -2.30 9.31 25.95
C GLY A 235 -3.18 9.85 24.83
N ASP A 236 -4.46 9.45 24.81
CA ASP A 236 -5.41 9.94 23.80
C ASP A 236 -5.65 11.46 23.94
N GLY A 237 -5.49 12.18 22.83
CA GLY A 237 -5.47 13.64 22.75
C GLY A 237 -4.28 14.33 23.42
N GLU A 238 -3.25 13.58 23.87
CA GLU A 238 -2.06 14.16 24.48
C GLU A 238 -1.29 15.03 23.49
N ARG A 239 -0.68 16.10 23.98
CA ARG A 239 0.20 16.97 23.18
C ARG A 239 1.64 16.57 23.47
N VAL A 240 2.32 16.03 22.46
CA VAL A 240 3.69 15.54 22.59
C VAL A 240 4.59 16.41 21.75
N ALA A 241 5.55 17.07 22.39
CA ALA A 241 6.54 17.87 21.68
C ALA A 241 7.82 17.06 21.48
N SER A 242 8.38 17.08 20.28
CA SER A 242 9.65 16.40 20.01
C SER A 242 10.35 16.98 18.79
N ALA A 243 11.69 17.01 18.87
CA ALA A 243 12.56 17.33 17.74
C ALA A 243 13.15 16.06 17.08
N THR A 244 13.12 14.92 17.77
CA THR A 244 13.77 13.66 17.35
C THR A 244 12.76 12.57 16.98
N GLY A 245 11.46 12.90 16.92
CA GLY A 245 10.38 11.95 16.65
C GLY A 245 9.58 11.57 17.90
N TYR A 246 8.45 10.89 17.70
CA TYR A 246 7.42 10.68 18.72
C TYR A 246 7.42 9.22 19.17
N GLN A 247 7.74 8.98 20.44
CA GLN A 247 7.80 7.62 20.98
C GLN A 247 6.40 7.12 21.32
N VAL A 248 6.09 5.91 20.84
CA VAL A 248 4.90 5.16 21.22
C VAL A 248 5.35 3.95 22.02
N THR A 249 4.65 3.66 23.11
CA THR A 249 4.91 2.52 23.99
C THR A 249 3.62 1.74 24.18
N ALA A 250 3.71 0.41 24.16
CA ALA A 250 2.58 -0.48 24.36
C ALA A 250 2.97 -1.66 25.27
N ASP A 251 2.04 -2.06 26.12
CA ASP A 251 2.09 -3.35 26.79
C ASP A 251 1.45 -4.37 25.84
N VAL A 252 2.21 -5.41 25.51
CA VAL A 252 1.72 -6.54 24.72
C VAL A 252 2.03 -7.81 25.48
N SER A 253 1.03 -8.65 25.69
CA SER A 253 1.17 -9.92 26.39
C SER A 253 0.41 -11.01 25.69
N ASP A 254 1.01 -12.19 25.72
CA ASP A 254 0.50 -13.41 25.15
C ASP A 254 0.74 -14.57 26.15
N ASP A 255 -0.03 -15.67 26.07
CA ASP A 255 0.07 -16.78 27.02
C ASP A 255 1.20 -17.76 26.71
N MET A 256 1.58 -17.91 25.44
CA MET A 256 2.77 -18.66 25.00
C MET A 256 3.95 -17.75 24.61
N GLY A 257 3.69 -16.46 24.42
CA GLY A 257 4.69 -15.45 24.08
C GLY A 257 4.60 -15.07 22.60
N LEU A 258 5.09 -13.87 22.27
CA LEU A 258 5.05 -13.39 20.89
C LEU A 258 6.30 -13.88 20.15
N ARG A 259 6.12 -14.55 19.00
CA ARG A 259 7.21 -14.73 18.03
C ARG A 259 7.59 -13.41 17.39
N ASP A 260 6.61 -12.78 16.76
CA ASP A 260 6.81 -11.52 16.06
C ASP A 260 6.78 -10.33 17.01
N ALA A 261 7.73 -9.41 16.82
CA ALA A 261 7.65 -8.09 17.43
C ALA A 261 6.34 -7.38 17.02
N PRO A 262 5.63 -6.69 17.93
CA PRO A 262 4.44 -5.92 17.60
C PRO A 262 4.74 -4.86 16.53
N LEU A 263 3.74 -4.56 15.70
CA LEU A 263 3.81 -3.51 14.70
C LEU A 263 3.12 -2.26 15.20
N LEU A 264 3.75 -1.11 15.00
CA LEU A 264 3.15 0.20 15.14
C LEU A 264 2.72 0.71 13.76
N PHE A 265 1.42 0.89 13.58
CA PHE A 265 0.84 1.62 12.46
C PHE A 265 0.63 3.07 12.83
N TYR A 266 1.01 4.01 11.96
CA TYR A 266 0.72 5.42 12.15
C TYR A 266 0.29 6.14 10.87
N SER A 267 -0.55 7.16 11.01
CA SER A 267 -0.95 8.05 9.92
C SER A 267 -1.08 9.49 10.42
N THR A 268 -0.81 10.45 9.52
CA THR A 268 -1.07 11.88 9.76
C THR A 268 -2.41 12.34 9.17
N SER A 269 -3.07 11.45 8.42
CA SER A 269 -4.43 11.62 7.92
C SER A 269 -5.41 10.88 8.81
N ALA A 270 -6.59 11.45 9.03
CA ALA A 270 -7.64 10.76 9.75
C ALA A 270 -8.13 9.56 8.91
N PRO A 271 -8.30 8.37 9.51
CA PRO A 271 -8.88 7.23 8.80
C PRO A 271 -10.36 7.47 8.49
N ASP A 272 -10.84 6.91 7.37
CA ASP A 272 -12.23 7.00 6.93
C ASP A 272 -13.21 6.42 7.96
N ASP A 273 -12.81 5.32 8.62
CA ASP A 273 -13.51 4.71 9.75
C ASP A 273 -12.58 4.57 10.97
N PRO A 274 -12.70 5.45 11.99
CA PRO A 274 -11.87 5.38 13.19
C PRO A 274 -12.10 4.15 14.08
N ASP A 275 -13.25 3.49 13.97
CA ASP A 275 -13.56 2.28 14.77
C ASP A 275 -12.97 1.01 14.11
N MET A 276 -12.72 1.05 12.79
CA MET A 276 -12.04 -0.01 12.02
C MET A 276 -11.12 0.63 10.96
N PRO A 277 -9.96 1.16 11.37
CA PRO A 277 -9.05 1.84 10.45
C PRO A 277 -8.47 0.85 9.44
N ASP A 278 -8.40 1.27 8.17
CA ASP A 278 -7.70 0.52 7.14
C ASP A 278 -6.18 0.72 7.28
N VAL A 279 -5.49 -0.24 7.89
CA VAL A 279 -4.06 -0.15 8.17
C VAL A 279 -3.18 -0.24 6.91
N THR A 280 -3.73 -0.59 5.74
CA THR A 280 -2.96 -0.54 4.49
C THR A 280 -2.63 0.88 4.05
N ASP A 281 -3.35 1.88 4.58
CA ASP A 281 -3.10 3.31 4.35
C ASP A 281 -2.17 3.93 5.41
N PHE A 282 -1.65 3.10 6.34
CA PHE A 282 -0.79 3.54 7.42
C PHE A 282 0.67 3.21 7.12
N GLU A 283 1.56 4.04 7.65
CA GLU A 283 2.98 3.72 7.72
C GLU A 283 3.22 2.71 8.85
N GLN A 284 4.17 1.80 8.65
CA GLN A 284 4.45 0.69 9.56
C GLN A 284 5.85 0.80 10.17
N LEU A 285 5.97 0.46 11.45
CA LEU A 285 7.25 0.33 12.16
C LEU A 285 7.25 -0.93 13.04
N VAL A 286 8.36 -1.65 13.08
CA VAL A 286 8.56 -2.76 14.03
C VAL A 286 8.89 -2.20 15.42
N MET A 287 8.22 -2.69 16.45
CA MET A 287 8.46 -2.24 17.83
C MET A 287 9.60 -3.04 18.47
N GLY A 288 10.50 -2.35 19.18
CA GLY A 288 11.57 -2.99 19.95
C GLY A 288 11.23 -3.14 21.44
N PRO A 289 11.84 -4.10 22.16
CA PRO A 289 11.65 -4.25 23.60
C PRO A 289 12.20 -3.04 24.36
N SER A 290 11.45 -2.54 25.34
CA SER A 290 11.79 -1.36 26.13
C SER A 290 11.27 -1.48 27.57
N GLY A 291 12.17 -1.83 28.50
CA GLY A 291 11.86 -1.83 29.94
C GLY A 291 10.75 -2.80 30.38
N GLY A 292 10.51 -3.88 29.63
CA GLY A 292 9.40 -4.83 29.87
C GLY A 292 8.11 -4.50 29.13
N ALA A 293 8.11 -3.47 28.28
CA ALA A 293 7.07 -3.13 27.31
C ALA A 293 7.67 -3.14 25.89
N TRP A 294 6.88 -2.75 24.90
CA TRP A 294 7.32 -2.56 23.52
C TRP A 294 7.29 -1.08 23.15
N SER A 295 8.24 -0.62 22.34
CA SER A 295 8.21 0.75 21.83
C SER A 295 8.76 0.89 20.42
N ALA A 296 8.15 1.79 19.65
CA ALA A 296 8.69 2.30 18.39
C ALA A 296 8.68 3.83 18.41
N ARG A 297 9.48 4.45 17.56
CA ARG A 297 9.57 5.90 17.42
C ARG A 297 9.13 6.31 16.03
N ILE A 298 8.02 7.04 15.96
CA ILE A 298 7.57 7.69 14.73
C ILE A 298 8.63 8.75 14.37
N PRO A 299 9.15 8.76 13.14
CA PRO A 299 10.14 9.74 12.69
C PRO A 299 9.69 11.19 12.88
N SER A 300 10.64 12.12 12.82
CA SER A 300 10.31 13.55 12.88
C SER A 300 9.42 13.95 11.71
N LEU A 301 8.26 14.53 12.01
CA LEU A 301 7.33 15.06 11.00
C LEU A 301 7.81 16.41 10.42
N ARG A 302 9.03 16.86 10.73
CA ARG A 302 9.64 18.12 10.28
C ARG A 302 8.75 19.35 10.49
N LEU A 303 8.02 19.37 11.60
CA LEU A 303 7.18 20.49 12.01
C LEU A 303 8.06 21.65 12.50
N ASP A 304 7.70 22.87 12.10
CA ASP A 304 8.28 24.08 12.68
C ASP A 304 8.03 24.14 14.21
N ASP A 305 8.86 24.89 14.94
CA ASP A 305 8.72 25.06 16.39
C ASP A 305 7.31 25.58 16.77
N GLY A 306 6.60 24.79 17.57
CA GLY A 306 5.22 25.03 17.99
C GLY A 306 4.14 24.71 16.96
N ALA A 307 4.49 24.27 15.74
CA ALA A 307 3.52 23.78 14.77
C ALA A 307 2.94 22.43 15.20
N GLU A 308 1.68 22.18 14.87
CA GLU A 308 0.92 21.03 15.36
C GLU A 308 0.43 20.16 14.21
N GLN A 309 0.47 18.85 14.39
CA GLN A 309 -0.08 17.85 13.48
C GLN A 309 -0.79 16.76 14.31
N GLU A 310 -1.98 16.34 13.90
CA GLU A 310 -2.60 15.17 14.49
C GLU A 310 -1.95 13.89 13.95
N VAL A 311 -1.72 12.93 14.84
CA VAL A 311 -1.15 11.62 14.51
C VAL A 311 -2.06 10.56 15.10
N PHE A 312 -2.43 9.62 14.25
CA PHE A 312 -3.28 8.46 14.57
C PHE A 312 -2.37 7.24 14.63
N VAL A 313 -2.49 6.43 15.68
CA VAL A 313 -1.65 5.26 15.91
C VAL A 313 -2.46 4.05 16.34
N LEU A 314 -2.00 2.88 15.91
CA LEU A 314 -2.53 1.58 16.26
C LEU A 314 -1.36 0.62 16.44
N VAL A 315 -1.43 -0.25 17.45
CA VAL A 315 -0.46 -1.34 17.62
C VAL A 315 -1.15 -2.66 17.31
N SER A 316 -0.50 -3.49 16.51
CA SER A 316 -0.95 -4.85 16.17
C SER A 316 0.03 -5.86 16.74
N ALA A 317 -0.49 -6.94 17.28
CA ALA A 317 0.29 -8.12 17.63
C ALA A 317 -0.39 -9.35 17.05
N THR A 318 0.44 -10.31 16.65
CA THR A 318 0.06 -11.59 16.09
C THR A 318 0.56 -12.66 17.05
N ASP A 319 -0.31 -13.61 17.36
CA ASP A 319 -0.02 -14.81 18.11
C ASP A 319 -0.02 -15.99 17.14
N ASN A 320 1.02 -16.79 17.22
CA ASN A 320 1.38 -17.81 16.24
C ASN A 320 1.69 -19.16 16.91
N ASP A 321 1.17 -19.38 18.13
CA ASP A 321 1.36 -20.60 18.90
C ASP A 321 0.54 -21.82 18.36
N ASP A 322 -0.25 -21.59 17.31
CA ASP A 322 -1.09 -22.58 16.67
C ASP A 322 -0.33 -23.48 15.67
N PRO A 323 -0.51 -24.81 15.71
CA PRO A 323 0.26 -25.79 14.94
C PRO A 323 -0.02 -25.82 13.42
N SER A 324 -0.74 -24.83 12.87
CA SER A 324 -1.31 -24.86 11.52
C SER A 324 -0.89 -23.66 10.63
N GLY A 325 0.22 -23.00 10.94
CA GLY A 325 0.77 -21.91 10.12
C GLY A 325 0.01 -20.59 10.21
N ALA A 326 0.50 -19.57 9.52
CA ALA A 326 0.17 -18.14 9.73
C ALA A 326 -1.31 -17.75 9.51
N SER A 327 -2.13 -18.67 9.01
CA SER A 327 -3.56 -18.44 8.72
C SER A 327 -4.47 -18.74 9.92
N CYS A 328 -3.94 -19.41 10.95
CA CYS A 328 -4.59 -19.52 12.25
C CYS A 328 -4.08 -18.50 13.28
N ASP A 329 -3.10 -17.68 12.92
CA ASP A 329 -2.53 -16.70 13.83
C ASP A 329 -3.60 -15.71 14.33
N HIS A 330 -3.71 -15.57 15.65
CA HIS A 330 -4.61 -14.61 16.24
C HIS A 330 -4.01 -13.22 16.17
N ARG A 331 -4.66 -12.35 15.40
CA ARG A 331 -4.27 -10.95 15.34
C ARG A 331 -5.15 -10.08 16.23
N THR A 332 -4.50 -9.32 17.10
CA THR A 332 -5.16 -8.28 17.89
C THR A 332 -4.63 -6.90 17.52
N ASP A 333 -5.52 -6.08 17.02
CA ASP A 333 -5.30 -4.65 16.81
C ASP A 333 -5.76 -3.87 18.06
N SER A 334 -4.94 -2.95 18.56
CA SER A 334 -5.32 -2.05 19.64
C SER A 334 -6.41 -1.06 19.17
N THR A 335 -7.17 -0.46 20.10
CA THR A 335 -8.03 0.67 19.76
C THR A 335 -7.23 1.82 19.16
N LEU A 336 -7.69 2.41 18.06
CA LEU A 336 -7.09 3.59 17.45
C LEU A 336 -6.89 4.70 18.49
N ARG A 337 -5.68 5.25 18.55
CA ARG A 337 -5.33 6.34 19.44
C ARG A 337 -4.91 7.57 18.64
N ARG A 338 -5.29 8.76 19.11
CA ARG A 338 -4.88 10.03 18.50
C ARG A 338 -4.04 10.82 19.48
N PHE A 339 -2.97 11.45 19.02
CA PHE A 339 -2.23 12.46 19.78
C PHE A 339 -1.87 13.65 18.89
N VAL A 340 -1.50 14.77 19.50
CA VAL A 340 -1.08 15.99 18.80
C VAL A 340 0.44 16.09 18.87
N ALA A 341 1.09 15.84 17.74
CA ALA A 341 2.52 16.07 17.54
C ALA A 341 2.79 17.58 17.48
N VAL A 342 3.77 18.06 18.26
CA VAL A 342 4.19 19.46 18.29
C VAL A 342 5.68 19.55 17.93
N GLY A 343 6.02 20.33 16.91
CA GLY A 343 7.42 20.59 16.56
C GLY A 343 8.14 21.37 17.67
N GLY A 344 9.41 21.06 17.95
CA GLY A 344 10.25 21.87 18.84
C GLY A 344 10.76 21.20 20.13
N GLU A 345 11.48 21.97 20.95
CA GLU A 345 12.18 21.51 22.18
C GLU A 345 11.21 21.18 23.32
N GLY A 346 10.54 20.04 23.22
CA GLY A 346 9.66 19.57 24.28
C GLY A 346 9.67 18.07 24.52
N GLY A 347 10.81 17.39 24.40
CA GLY A 347 10.91 16.02 24.92
C GLY A 347 11.90 15.06 24.25
N GLY A 348 13.18 15.41 24.12
CA GLY A 348 14.21 14.43 23.77
C GLY A 348 15.61 14.91 24.14
N GLU A 349 16.31 14.21 25.02
CA GLU A 349 17.78 14.25 25.03
C GLU A 349 18.26 13.70 23.68
N LEU A 350 19.45 14.11 23.22
CA LEU A 350 20.04 13.49 22.03
C LEU A 350 20.10 11.97 22.23
N LEU A 351 19.75 11.23 21.17
CA LEU A 351 19.63 9.78 21.19
C LEU A 351 20.97 9.13 21.54
N ALA A 352 20.92 8.11 22.38
CA ALA A 352 22.09 7.34 22.81
C ALA A 352 22.55 6.38 21.70
N THR A 353 23.74 5.79 21.86
CA THR A 353 24.22 4.75 20.95
C THR A 353 23.24 3.58 20.90
N CYS A 354 23.00 3.06 19.69
CA CYS A 354 22.05 2.00 19.35
C CYS A 354 20.56 2.34 19.47
N GLU A 355 20.21 3.59 19.77
CA GLU A 355 18.82 4.04 19.63
C GLU A 355 18.48 4.29 18.15
N PRO A 356 17.27 3.92 17.70
CA PRO A 356 16.79 4.19 16.34
C PRO A 356 16.71 5.69 16.06
N CYS A 357 17.17 6.09 14.87
CA CYS A 357 17.25 7.48 14.46
C CYS A 357 16.82 7.65 13.00
N SER A 358 16.43 8.87 12.63
CA SER A 358 16.06 9.25 11.26
C SER A 358 16.94 10.35 10.68
N GLU A 359 17.70 11.04 11.54
CA GLU A 359 18.66 12.06 11.16
C GLU A 359 19.85 12.04 12.15
N SER A 360 21.06 12.26 11.63
CA SER A 360 22.31 12.32 12.38
C SER A 360 22.30 13.39 13.47
N THR A 361 21.53 14.47 13.29
CA THR A 361 21.38 15.53 14.31
C THR A 361 20.64 15.08 15.56
N GLN A 362 19.90 13.97 15.50
CA GLN A 362 19.18 13.39 16.63
C GLN A 362 20.12 12.63 17.56
N CYS A 363 21.22 12.10 17.03
CA CYS A 363 22.18 11.29 17.78
C CYS A 363 23.14 12.13 18.61
N ALA A 364 23.44 11.68 19.83
CA ALA A 364 24.46 12.31 20.68
C ALA A 364 25.86 12.25 20.04
N SER A 365 26.11 11.23 19.20
CA SER A 365 27.31 11.09 18.37
C SER A 365 27.34 12.04 17.18
N GLY A 366 26.19 12.59 16.78
CA GLY A 366 26.03 13.33 15.52
C GLY A 366 26.06 12.44 14.28
N LEU A 367 25.85 11.12 14.42
CA LEU A 367 25.92 10.15 13.32
C LEU A 367 24.80 9.12 13.48
N CYS A 368 23.86 9.13 12.54
CA CYS A 368 22.79 8.15 12.38
C CYS A 368 23.15 7.24 11.19
N ALA A 369 23.63 6.02 11.45
CA ALA A 369 24.09 5.10 10.42
C ALA A 369 22.93 4.31 9.85
N THR A 370 22.91 4.12 8.53
CA THR A 370 21.97 3.22 7.86
C THR A 370 22.33 1.76 8.17
N ALA A 371 21.31 0.93 8.28
CA ALA A 371 21.38 -0.53 8.39
C ALA A 371 20.12 -1.10 7.72
N ALA A 372 20.17 -2.38 7.34
CA ALA A 372 19.07 -3.06 6.67
C ALA A 372 17.78 -3.01 7.52
N ASP A 373 17.87 -3.33 8.82
CA ASP A 373 16.77 -3.32 9.80
C ASP A 373 16.34 -1.92 10.28
N GLY A 374 16.99 -0.87 9.79
CA GLY A 374 16.71 0.53 10.13
C GLY A 374 17.85 1.26 10.83
N ALA A 375 17.89 2.58 10.65
CA ALA A 375 19.04 3.37 11.05
C ALA A 375 19.19 3.53 12.57
N ARG A 376 20.44 3.47 13.06
CA ARG A 376 20.79 3.56 14.48
C ARG A 376 21.92 4.56 14.75
N CYS A 377 21.87 5.18 15.93
CA CYS A 377 22.95 6.06 16.36
C CYS A 377 24.21 5.26 16.68
N VAL A 378 25.30 5.48 15.93
CA VAL A 378 26.60 4.84 16.21
C VAL A 378 27.67 5.86 16.61
N PRO A 379 28.71 5.46 17.37
CA PRO A 379 29.80 6.35 17.71
C PRO A 379 30.62 6.76 16.48
N GLY A 380 31.00 8.03 16.40
CA GLY A 380 32.01 8.48 15.43
C GLY A 380 33.42 8.02 15.85
N CYS A 381 34.27 7.69 14.89
CA CYS A 381 35.61 7.14 15.16
C CYS A 381 36.77 8.04 14.70
N SER A 382 36.50 9.30 14.36
CA SER A 382 37.55 10.27 14.00
C SER A 382 38.25 10.85 15.26
N GLY A 383 39.58 10.71 15.37
CA GLY A 383 40.40 11.22 16.50
C GLY A 383 41.20 10.15 17.27
N ASP A 384 41.29 10.28 18.61
CA ASP A 384 42.02 9.37 19.53
C ASP A 384 41.20 8.12 19.97
N GLY A 385 39.99 7.91 19.43
CA GLY A 385 39.08 6.85 19.87
C GLY A 385 39.05 5.67 18.91
N ALA A 386 39.38 4.48 19.41
CA ALA A 386 39.05 3.22 18.74
C ALA A 386 37.60 2.84 19.05
N CYS A 387 36.95 2.12 18.15
CA CYS A 387 35.62 1.56 18.39
C CYS A 387 35.69 0.51 19.51
N GLU A 388 34.74 0.58 20.46
CA GLU A 388 34.65 -0.42 21.53
C GLU A 388 34.11 -1.76 21.01
N ALA A 389 33.22 -1.70 20.02
CA ALA A 389 32.69 -2.80 19.23
C ALA A 389 32.71 -2.40 17.73
N GLY A 390 32.83 -3.37 16.83
CA GLY A 390 33.02 -3.13 15.40
C GLY A 390 34.36 -2.49 15.01
N SER A 391 34.42 -1.97 13.78
CA SER A 391 35.61 -1.35 13.20
C SER A 391 35.34 0.09 12.75
N CYS A 392 36.38 0.93 12.75
CA CYS A 392 36.27 2.31 12.27
C CYS A 392 36.34 2.34 10.74
N GLY A 393 35.28 2.79 10.09
CA GLY A 393 35.15 2.76 8.64
C GLY A 393 34.34 3.92 8.07
N ALA A 394 34.15 3.90 6.75
CA ALA A 394 33.18 4.76 6.08
C ALA A 394 31.77 4.26 6.43
N THR A 395 30.93 5.16 6.91
CA THR A 395 29.57 4.86 7.37
C THR A 395 28.61 5.80 6.65
N VAL A 396 27.66 5.20 5.92
CA VAL A 396 26.58 5.94 5.27
C VAL A 396 25.59 6.42 6.33
N THR A 397 25.18 7.67 6.22
CA THR A 397 24.18 8.29 7.10
C THR A 397 22.82 8.33 6.42
N THR A 398 21.75 8.42 7.20
CA THR A 398 20.37 8.56 6.70
C THR A 398 20.17 9.76 5.75
N GLU A 399 21.04 10.76 5.83
CA GLU A 399 21.03 11.93 4.95
C GLU A 399 21.81 11.73 3.64
N GLY A 400 22.42 10.56 3.43
CA GLY A 400 23.28 10.22 2.29
C GLY A 400 24.72 10.67 2.46
N GLY A 401 25.09 11.31 3.58
CA GLY A 401 26.48 11.68 3.85
C GLY A 401 27.31 10.46 4.27
N VAL A 402 28.60 10.46 3.94
CA VAL A 402 29.54 9.42 4.39
C VAL A 402 30.50 9.98 5.44
N LEU A 403 30.43 9.44 6.67
CA LEU A 403 31.23 9.87 7.82
C LEU A 403 32.10 8.72 8.35
N ALA A 404 33.08 9.04 9.21
CA ALA A 404 33.87 8.02 9.89
C ALA A 404 33.14 7.54 11.16
N GLY A 405 32.50 6.37 11.09
CA GLY A 405 31.74 5.75 12.17
C GLY A 405 32.30 4.40 12.59
N CYS A 406 31.89 3.96 13.79
CA CYS A 406 32.06 2.57 14.19
C CYS A 406 30.95 1.75 13.55
N GLY A 407 31.33 0.68 12.84
CA GLY A 407 30.40 -0.22 12.18
C GLY A 407 31.05 -1.56 11.78
N PRO A 408 30.29 -2.48 11.16
CA PRO A 408 28.86 -2.42 10.81
C PRO A 408 27.91 -2.16 11.99
N VAL A 409 26.69 -1.69 11.74
CA VAL A 409 25.73 -1.36 12.80
C VAL A 409 25.45 -2.58 13.67
N ASP A 410 25.36 -3.77 13.09
CA ASP A 410 25.12 -5.03 13.81
C ASP A 410 26.30 -5.44 14.68
N ASP A 411 27.53 -5.15 14.27
CA ASP A 411 28.71 -5.37 15.14
C ASP A 411 28.72 -4.45 16.37
N VAL A 412 28.09 -3.27 16.26
CA VAL A 412 28.07 -2.24 17.31
C VAL A 412 26.85 -2.38 18.22
N CYS A 413 25.71 -2.74 17.63
CA CYS A 413 24.40 -2.72 18.25
C CYS A 413 23.70 -4.08 18.30
N GLY A 414 24.10 -5.01 17.44
CA GLY A 414 23.69 -6.41 17.48
C GLY A 414 24.42 -7.14 18.61
N GLY A 415 23.66 -7.95 19.34
CA GLY A 415 24.18 -8.77 20.44
C GLY A 415 24.94 -10.03 19.98
N GLY A 416 25.26 -10.17 18.70
CA GLY A 416 25.79 -11.39 18.08
C GLY A 416 27.21 -11.74 18.51
N GLY A 417 27.36 -12.86 19.22
CA GLY A 417 28.66 -13.48 19.43
C GLY A 417 28.95 -14.39 18.25
N GLY A 418 30.11 -14.24 17.61
CA GLY A 418 30.45 -14.98 16.38
C GLY A 418 30.07 -16.46 16.41
N CYS A 419 28.97 -16.79 15.73
CA CYS A 419 28.60 -18.14 15.33
C CYS A 419 29.71 -18.72 14.46
N THR A 420 29.77 -20.04 14.41
CA THR A 420 30.69 -20.74 13.52
C THR A 420 29.90 -21.87 12.91
N ASP A 421 29.78 -21.82 11.60
CA ASP A 421 29.00 -22.77 10.80
C ASP A 421 29.45 -24.20 11.06
N ASP A 422 28.55 -25.13 10.75
CA ASP A 422 28.85 -26.54 10.91
C ASP A 422 29.80 -27.08 9.81
N ALA A 423 29.94 -28.40 9.74
CA ALA A 423 30.86 -29.05 8.81
C ALA A 423 30.27 -29.30 7.40
N ARG A 424 29.01 -28.95 7.16
CA ARG A 424 28.22 -29.24 5.95
C ARG A 424 28.20 -28.09 4.95
N GLU A 425 28.70 -26.92 5.35
CA GLU A 425 28.81 -25.77 4.45
C GLU A 425 29.66 -25.98 3.19
N GLU A 426 29.34 -25.32 2.07
CA GLU A 426 28.25 -24.31 1.88
C GLU A 426 26.95 -25.01 1.42
N ASP A 427 25.88 -24.99 2.24
CA ASP A 427 24.56 -25.56 1.92
C ASP A 427 23.38 -24.56 1.98
N ASP A 428 23.70 -23.28 1.81
CA ASP A 428 22.85 -22.09 1.91
C ASP A 428 21.71 -22.02 0.85
N THR A 429 21.69 -22.93 -0.13
CA THR A 429 20.70 -22.91 -1.22
C THR A 429 20.23 -24.31 -1.60
N ALA A 430 19.02 -24.43 -2.13
CA ALA A 430 18.51 -25.70 -2.68
C ALA A 430 19.43 -26.32 -3.75
N ALA A 431 20.18 -25.49 -4.50
CA ALA A 431 21.14 -25.96 -5.52
C ALA A 431 22.45 -26.52 -4.93
N THR A 432 22.83 -26.08 -3.73
CA THR A 432 24.02 -26.51 -2.99
C THR A 432 23.72 -27.50 -1.87
N ALA A 433 22.44 -27.79 -1.63
CA ALA A 433 21.93 -28.65 -0.57
C ALA A 433 22.76 -29.92 -0.30
N THR A 434 23.07 -30.15 0.96
CA THR A 434 23.78 -31.33 1.44
C THR A 434 22.93 -32.59 1.25
N PRO A 435 23.44 -33.66 0.61
CA PRO A 435 22.69 -34.91 0.51
C PRO A 435 22.42 -35.54 1.89
N TYR A 436 21.16 -35.73 2.23
CA TYR A 436 20.75 -36.34 3.50
C TYR A 436 21.00 -37.86 3.49
N GLU A 437 22.02 -38.30 4.22
CA GLU A 437 22.40 -39.73 4.35
C GLU A 437 21.92 -40.38 5.67
N GLY A 438 21.34 -39.59 6.58
CA GLY A 438 20.84 -40.02 7.89
C GLY A 438 20.68 -38.85 8.88
N ALA A 439 20.14 -39.14 10.06
CA ALA A 439 19.82 -38.11 11.06
C ALA A 439 21.04 -37.25 11.43
N ILE A 440 20.82 -35.94 11.46
CA ILE A 440 21.78 -34.92 11.85
C ILE A 440 21.56 -34.60 13.33
N THR A 441 22.64 -34.45 14.10
CA THR A 441 22.59 -34.19 15.55
C THR A 441 23.55 -33.09 15.98
N ASP A 442 24.19 -32.46 15.01
CA ASP A 442 25.26 -31.48 15.12
C ASP A 442 25.11 -30.43 14.03
N GLY A 443 23.85 -30.08 13.72
CA GLY A 443 23.50 -28.96 12.87
C GLY A 443 23.77 -27.64 13.59
N GLN A 444 24.15 -26.60 12.86
CA GLN A 444 24.30 -25.24 13.40
C GLN A 444 23.80 -24.25 12.37
N ILE A 445 22.74 -23.51 12.71
CA ILE A 445 22.28 -22.38 11.91
C ILE A 445 22.95 -21.10 12.45
N CYS A 446 23.42 -20.25 11.54
CA CYS A 446 23.95 -18.93 11.83
C CYS A 446 23.07 -17.84 11.18
N ALA A 447 23.26 -16.58 11.57
CA ALA A 447 22.46 -15.48 11.04
C ALA A 447 22.62 -15.35 9.51
N ASP A 448 21.49 -15.22 8.81
CA ASP A 448 21.40 -15.14 7.35
C ASP A 448 22.03 -16.31 6.59
N ASP A 449 22.12 -17.49 7.22
CA ASP A 449 22.77 -18.69 6.68
C ASP A 449 21.81 -19.91 6.76
N PRO A 450 20.95 -20.12 5.74
CA PRO A 450 19.92 -21.16 5.78
C PRO A 450 20.40 -22.54 5.29
N ASP A 451 20.40 -23.54 6.17
CA ASP A 451 20.87 -24.87 5.81
C ASP A 451 19.89 -25.68 4.94
N HIS A 452 20.37 -26.30 3.85
CA HIS A 452 19.56 -27.14 2.97
C HIS A 452 20.02 -28.61 2.93
N HIS A 453 19.08 -29.54 3.18
CA HIS A 453 19.33 -30.99 3.18
C HIS A 453 18.43 -31.73 2.19
N ALA A 454 19.01 -32.36 1.17
CA ALA A 454 18.28 -32.97 0.06
C ALA A 454 18.18 -34.51 0.15
N LEU A 455 16.99 -35.05 -0.07
CA LEU A 455 16.67 -36.47 -0.08
C LEU A 455 15.97 -36.86 -1.39
N SER A 456 16.48 -37.86 -2.10
CA SER A 456 15.78 -38.40 -3.28
C SER A 456 14.56 -39.23 -2.88
N VAL A 457 13.41 -38.92 -3.45
CA VAL A 457 12.10 -39.52 -3.13
C VAL A 457 11.57 -40.33 -4.32
N ALA A 458 10.95 -41.47 -4.03
CA ALA A 458 10.28 -42.26 -5.06
C ALA A 458 8.81 -41.83 -5.19
N ALA A 459 8.24 -41.99 -6.39
CA ALA A 459 6.81 -41.75 -6.63
C ALA A 459 5.92 -42.50 -5.63
N GLY A 460 4.91 -41.81 -5.09
CA GLY A 460 3.97 -42.34 -4.11
C GLY A 460 4.61 -42.53 -2.72
N THR A 461 5.53 -41.65 -2.33
CA THR A 461 6.23 -41.73 -1.04
C THR A 461 5.98 -40.46 -0.25
N ARG A 462 5.65 -40.65 1.02
CA ARG A 462 5.56 -39.57 1.98
C ARG A 462 6.89 -39.29 2.64
N VAL A 463 7.24 -38.02 2.73
CA VAL A 463 8.40 -37.51 3.46
C VAL A 463 7.88 -36.80 4.70
N THR A 464 8.40 -37.19 5.85
CA THR A 464 8.25 -36.44 7.10
C THR A 464 9.61 -35.88 7.47
N VAL A 465 9.68 -34.60 7.76
CA VAL A 465 10.86 -33.92 8.27
C VAL A 465 10.55 -33.41 9.67
N VAL A 466 11.46 -33.68 10.61
CA VAL A 466 11.39 -33.20 11.99
C VAL A 466 12.70 -32.50 12.31
N LEU A 467 12.60 -31.23 12.69
CA LEU A 467 13.67 -30.42 13.25
C LEU A 467 13.49 -30.38 14.76
N ASP A 468 14.51 -30.75 15.53
CA ASP A 468 14.48 -30.80 16.99
C ASP A 468 15.83 -30.42 17.60
N GLY A 469 15.97 -30.52 18.92
CA GLY A 469 17.26 -30.38 19.59
C GLY A 469 17.76 -28.95 19.78
N PHE A 470 16.99 -27.95 19.34
CA PHE A 470 17.17 -26.55 19.64
C PHE A 470 16.29 -26.12 20.84
N SER A 471 16.44 -24.88 21.28
CA SER A 471 15.61 -24.26 22.32
C SER A 471 15.15 -22.90 21.79
N HIS A 472 13.85 -22.70 21.54
CA HIS A 472 13.32 -21.45 20.99
C HIS A 472 13.73 -20.21 21.83
N ALA A 473 13.87 -20.39 23.15
CA ALA A 473 14.33 -19.33 24.06
C ALA A 473 15.79 -18.89 23.85
N GLU A 474 16.61 -19.70 23.15
CA GLU A 474 17.99 -19.37 22.77
C GLU A 474 18.09 -18.88 21.31
N GLY A 475 17.03 -19.07 20.53
CA GLY A 475 16.91 -18.74 19.11
C GLY A 475 15.87 -19.65 18.46
N ASP A 476 14.85 -19.09 17.82
CA ASP A 476 13.74 -19.83 17.20
C ASP A 476 14.11 -20.30 15.79
N LEU A 477 13.81 -21.55 15.45
CA LEU A 477 14.18 -22.16 14.18
C LEU A 477 12.94 -22.64 13.44
N ASP A 478 12.91 -22.40 12.13
CA ASP A 478 11.82 -22.80 11.25
C ASP A 478 12.24 -23.92 10.29
N LEU A 479 11.24 -24.62 9.77
CA LEU A 479 11.43 -25.70 8.82
C LEU A 479 10.52 -25.52 7.60
N GLN A 480 11.14 -25.50 6.42
CA GLN A 480 10.45 -25.60 5.14
C GLN A 480 10.82 -26.91 4.44
N LEU A 481 9.88 -27.49 3.70
CA LEU A 481 10.10 -28.61 2.80
C LEU A 481 9.88 -28.12 1.38
N LEU A 482 10.90 -28.25 0.54
CA LEU A 482 10.87 -27.87 -0.86
C LEU A 482 10.92 -29.10 -1.77
N ASP A 483 10.37 -28.98 -2.98
CA ASP A 483 10.47 -29.99 -4.03
C ASP A 483 11.72 -29.82 -4.93
N GLY A 484 11.78 -30.57 -6.03
CA GLY A 484 12.92 -30.56 -6.95
C GLY A 484 13.09 -29.26 -7.76
N ASP A 485 12.05 -28.44 -7.83
CA ASP A 485 12.06 -27.12 -8.47
C ASP A 485 12.29 -25.98 -7.47
N ALA A 486 12.57 -26.31 -6.20
CA ALA A 486 12.72 -25.40 -5.06
C ALA A 486 11.43 -24.64 -4.70
N THR A 487 10.27 -25.23 -4.99
CA THR A 487 8.97 -24.71 -4.55
C THR A 487 8.68 -25.20 -3.13
N ILE A 488 8.19 -24.32 -2.25
CA ILE A 488 7.76 -24.71 -0.89
C ILE A 488 6.51 -25.59 -1.00
N VAL A 489 6.59 -26.82 -0.51
CA VAL A 489 5.50 -27.81 -0.49
C VAL A 489 4.99 -28.13 0.92
N GLY A 490 5.61 -27.53 1.94
CA GLY A 490 5.17 -27.56 3.33
C GLY A 490 6.08 -26.70 4.19
N SER A 491 5.57 -26.19 5.31
CA SER A 491 6.31 -25.36 6.26
C SER A 491 5.82 -25.59 7.68
N SER A 492 6.68 -25.30 8.65
CA SER A 492 6.43 -25.34 10.08
C SER A 492 7.26 -24.21 10.69
N ALA A 493 6.57 -23.29 11.36
CA ALA A 493 7.09 -22.03 11.88
C ALA A 493 6.46 -21.71 13.24
N SER A 494 6.55 -22.66 14.17
CA SER A 494 5.97 -22.53 15.52
C SER A 494 6.91 -21.80 16.48
N THR A 495 6.47 -21.51 17.70
CA THR A 495 7.34 -21.05 18.80
C THR A 495 7.87 -22.19 19.67
N MET A 496 7.72 -23.44 19.23
CA MET A 496 8.09 -24.61 20.02
C MET A 496 9.53 -25.06 19.76
N ASP A 497 10.09 -25.89 20.64
CA ASP A 497 11.43 -26.48 20.46
C ASP A 497 11.46 -27.59 19.36
N VAL A 498 10.42 -27.69 18.53
CA VAL A 498 10.29 -28.74 17.51
C VAL A 498 9.46 -28.24 16.33
N GLU A 499 9.98 -28.42 15.12
CA GLU A 499 9.24 -28.18 13.88
C GLU A 499 9.02 -29.48 13.13
N ARG A 500 7.85 -29.64 12.49
CA ARG A 500 7.50 -30.86 11.76
C ARG A 500 6.73 -30.53 10.50
N VAL A 501 7.27 -30.97 9.37
CA VAL A 501 6.60 -30.88 8.05
C VAL A 501 6.42 -32.27 7.46
N GLU A 502 5.30 -32.50 6.78
CA GLU A 502 4.99 -33.77 6.13
C GLU A 502 4.39 -33.50 4.75
N HIS A 503 4.92 -34.15 3.70
CA HIS A 503 4.45 -33.98 2.32
C HIS A 503 4.53 -35.31 1.54
N CYS A 504 3.56 -35.59 0.66
CA CYS A 504 3.57 -36.77 -0.21
C CYS A 504 3.96 -36.41 -1.64
N PHE A 505 4.99 -37.07 -2.16
CA PHE A 505 5.47 -36.86 -3.53
C PHE A 505 4.81 -37.87 -4.49
N PRO A 506 3.84 -37.44 -5.34
CA PRO A 506 3.12 -38.35 -6.25
C PRO A 506 4.04 -38.91 -7.34
N GLU A 507 4.99 -38.11 -7.81
CA GLU A 507 6.04 -38.51 -8.75
C GLU A 507 7.39 -38.65 -8.05
N ALA A 508 8.36 -39.25 -8.75
CA ALA A 508 9.71 -39.37 -8.22
C ALA A 508 10.41 -38.01 -8.33
N ASP A 509 10.89 -37.49 -7.20
CA ASP A 509 11.43 -36.14 -7.11
C ASP A 509 12.52 -36.03 -6.02
N THR A 510 12.95 -34.81 -5.69
CA THR A 510 13.86 -34.49 -4.58
C THR A 510 13.11 -33.68 -3.53
N ALA A 511 13.18 -34.11 -2.27
CA ALA A 511 12.69 -33.35 -1.13
C ALA A 511 13.88 -32.64 -0.46
N THR A 512 13.82 -31.32 -0.34
CA THR A 512 14.85 -30.52 0.32
C THR A 512 14.29 -29.94 1.60
N ALA A 513 14.83 -30.33 2.76
CA ALA A 513 14.55 -29.65 4.02
C ALA A 513 15.40 -28.39 4.09
N ARG A 514 14.76 -27.24 4.28
CA ARG A 514 15.41 -25.94 4.51
C ARG A 514 15.17 -25.54 5.96
N VAL A 515 16.26 -25.40 6.71
CA VAL A 515 16.25 -24.95 8.10
C VAL A 515 16.56 -23.47 8.11
N LEU A 516 15.81 -22.69 8.89
CA LEU A 516 15.91 -21.23 8.91
C LEU A 516 16.02 -20.75 10.36
N GLY A 517 16.86 -19.75 10.61
CA GLY A 517 16.84 -18.99 11.85
C GLY A 517 15.83 -17.86 11.75
N TYR A 518 14.81 -17.84 12.61
CA TYR A 518 13.84 -16.75 12.62
C TYR A 518 14.49 -15.44 13.08
N ASP A 519 14.34 -14.36 12.30
CA ASP A 519 14.94 -13.03 12.57
C ASP A 519 16.47 -13.10 12.83
N GLY A 520 17.17 -13.93 12.06
CA GLY A 520 18.61 -14.14 12.18
C GLY A 520 19.02 -14.94 13.42
N ALA A 521 18.08 -15.67 14.04
CA ALA A 521 18.37 -16.53 15.19
C ALA A 521 19.42 -17.59 14.88
N GLU A 522 20.37 -17.76 15.80
CA GLU A 522 21.43 -18.75 15.72
C GLU A 522 21.16 -19.87 16.73
N ASN A 523 21.21 -21.14 16.31
CA ASN A 523 21.03 -22.26 17.24
C ASN A 523 21.65 -23.56 16.72
N GLY A 524 21.95 -24.47 17.65
CA GLY A 524 22.29 -25.85 17.29
C GLY A 524 21.02 -26.66 17.09
N TYR A 525 20.99 -27.56 16.11
CA TYR A 525 19.80 -28.37 15.82
C TYR A 525 20.10 -29.84 15.48
N GLY A 526 19.05 -30.64 15.56
CA GLY A 526 18.96 -31.99 15.03
C GLY A 526 17.91 -32.04 13.93
N LEU A 527 18.18 -32.79 12.87
CA LEU A 527 17.28 -32.93 11.73
C LEU A 527 17.09 -34.40 11.39
N SER A 528 15.84 -34.81 11.22
CA SER A 528 15.51 -36.15 10.73
C SER A 528 14.49 -36.12 9.59
N MET A 529 14.85 -36.73 8.47
CA MET A 529 13.96 -36.98 7.34
C MET A 529 13.66 -38.48 7.24
N THR A 530 12.39 -38.84 7.19
CA THR A 530 11.91 -40.22 7.03
C THR A 530 11.02 -40.36 5.81
N THR A 531 11.16 -41.47 5.08
CA THR A 531 10.32 -41.80 3.94
C THR A 531 9.48 -43.05 4.22
N GLU A 532 8.18 -42.97 3.97
CA GLU A 532 7.25 -44.09 4.06
C GLU A 532 6.48 -44.23 2.74
N PRO A 533 6.39 -45.45 2.14
CA PRO A 533 5.57 -45.66 0.96
C PRO A 533 4.10 -45.38 1.29
N ASP A 534 3.50 -44.46 0.57
CA ASP A 534 2.15 -44.00 0.86
C ASP A 534 1.25 -43.88 -0.39
N PRO A 535 1.02 -45.01 -1.09
CA PRO A 535 0.22 -45.01 -2.32
C PRO A 535 -1.28 -44.77 -2.07
N ALA A 536 -1.72 -44.64 -0.82
CA ALA A 536 -3.10 -44.34 -0.45
C ALA A 536 -3.29 -42.86 -0.04
N MET A 537 -2.22 -42.06 -0.06
CA MET A 537 -2.22 -40.72 0.56
C MET A 537 -1.22 -39.74 -0.11
N CYS A 538 -0.86 -40.00 -1.37
CA CYS A 538 -0.46 -38.94 -2.33
C CYS A 538 -1.68 -38.33 -3.03
N CYS A 539 -2.85 -38.51 -2.40
CA CYS A 539 -4.20 -38.34 -2.94
C CYS A 539 -4.38 -39.01 -4.33
N VAL A 540 -5.60 -39.36 -4.68
CA VAL A 540 -5.91 -39.80 -6.04
C VAL A 540 -7.22 -39.15 -6.36
N ASP A 541 -7.18 -38.30 -7.40
CA ASP A 541 -8.35 -37.67 -7.99
C ASP A 541 -9.52 -38.64 -8.06
N ASP A 542 -10.69 -38.15 -7.67
CA ASP A 542 -11.89 -38.95 -7.72
C ASP A 542 -12.45 -39.04 -9.15
N ALA A 543 -13.67 -39.58 -9.28
CA ALA A 543 -14.27 -39.84 -10.58
C ALA A 543 -14.97 -38.62 -11.21
N ALA A 544 -15.16 -37.54 -10.44
CA ALA A 544 -15.75 -36.29 -10.88
C ALA A 544 -14.75 -35.44 -11.70
N GLU A 545 -13.45 -35.73 -11.60
CA GLU A 545 -12.42 -35.00 -12.33
C GLU A 545 -12.53 -35.11 -13.87
N GLU A 546 -12.23 -34.05 -14.61
CA GLU A 546 -11.66 -32.77 -14.14
C GLU A 546 -12.72 -31.69 -13.86
N ASN A 547 -12.74 -31.20 -12.62
CA ASN A 547 -13.69 -30.23 -12.10
C ASN A 547 -13.05 -29.10 -11.26
N ASP A 548 -11.74 -28.91 -11.43
CA ASP A 548 -10.81 -27.99 -10.75
C ASP A 548 -11.18 -26.50 -10.88
N ASP A 549 -12.11 -26.16 -11.79
CA ASP A 549 -12.49 -24.79 -12.06
C ASP A 549 -14.00 -24.63 -12.31
N ARG A 550 -14.48 -23.41 -12.10
CA ARG A 550 -15.91 -23.08 -12.27
C ARG A 550 -16.46 -23.38 -13.68
N ALA A 551 -15.63 -23.31 -14.73
CA ALA A 551 -16.04 -23.59 -16.09
C ALA A 551 -16.16 -25.10 -16.37
N SER A 552 -15.28 -25.91 -15.80
CA SER A 552 -15.30 -27.39 -15.86
C SER A 552 -16.30 -28.02 -14.88
N ALA A 553 -16.72 -27.29 -13.84
CA ALA A 553 -17.62 -27.72 -12.76
C ALA A 553 -18.66 -28.83 -13.09
N THR A 554 -18.69 -29.84 -12.23
CA THR A 554 -19.56 -31.01 -12.32
C THR A 554 -21.02 -30.65 -12.06
N ALA A 555 -21.93 -31.01 -12.97
CA ALA A 555 -23.35 -30.65 -12.83
C ALA A 555 -24.09 -31.55 -11.83
N LEU A 556 -24.66 -30.96 -10.78
CA LEU A 556 -25.43 -31.68 -9.76
C LEU A 556 -26.78 -32.14 -10.29
N SER A 557 -27.18 -33.34 -9.86
CA SER A 557 -28.47 -33.95 -10.21
C SER A 557 -29.40 -33.98 -9.00
N PHE A 558 -30.46 -33.18 -9.04
CA PHE A 558 -31.43 -33.08 -7.93
C PHE A 558 -32.48 -34.20 -7.97
N ASP A 559 -32.74 -34.82 -6.82
CA ASP A 559 -33.93 -35.64 -6.54
C ASP A 559 -34.89 -34.85 -5.62
N GLY A 560 -35.84 -34.15 -6.25
CA GLY A 560 -36.67 -33.17 -5.55
C GLY A 560 -35.88 -31.90 -5.27
N ASP A 561 -35.73 -31.56 -4.00
CA ASP A 561 -35.05 -30.33 -3.54
C ASP A 561 -33.59 -30.57 -3.16
N ALA A 562 -33.12 -31.82 -3.09
CA ALA A 562 -31.78 -32.19 -2.66
C ALA A 562 -30.94 -32.81 -3.80
N ALA A 563 -29.64 -32.55 -3.79
CA ALA A 563 -28.64 -33.16 -4.67
C ALA A 563 -27.41 -33.55 -3.85
N PRO A 564 -27.14 -34.86 -3.66
CA PRO A 564 -25.90 -35.30 -3.05
C PRO A 564 -24.74 -35.20 -4.05
N PHE A 565 -23.53 -35.05 -3.51
CA PHE A 565 -22.26 -35.12 -4.22
C PHE A 565 -21.19 -35.72 -3.31
N ASP A 566 -20.09 -36.16 -3.89
CA ASP A 566 -18.96 -36.77 -3.20
C ASP A 566 -17.71 -36.55 -4.05
N GLY A 567 -16.55 -36.55 -3.40
CA GLY A 567 -15.28 -36.36 -4.07
C GLY A 567 -14.11 -36.56 -3.11
N THR A 568 -12.90 -36.27 -3.59
CA THR A 568 -11.66 -36.29 -2.80
C THR A 568 -10.84 -35.07 -3.16
N ILE A 569 -10.72 -34.14 -2.20
CA ILE A 569 -9.81 -33.01 -2.36
C ILE A 569 -8.38 -33.53 -2.29
N CYS A 570 -7.64 -33.19 -3.32
CA CYS A 570 -6.21 -33.32 -3.44
C CYS A 570 -5.52 -31.98 -3.12
N PRO A 571 -4.23 -31.96 -2.72
CA PRO A 571 -3.51 -30.70 -2.55
C PRO A 571 -3.51 -29.91 -3.87
N ARG A 572 -3.99 -28.66 -3.80
CA ARG A 572 -4.14 -27.73 -4.96
C ARG A 572 -5.13 -28.20 -6.03
N ASP A 573 -6.10 -29.01 -5.63
CA ASP A 573 -7.22 -29.46 -6.45
C ASP A 573 -8.54 -29.02 -5.80
N ASP A 574 -9.28 -28.16 -6.50
CA ASP A 574 -10.50 -27.54 -6.00
C ASP A 574 -11.73 -28.16 -6.68
N ASP A 575 -12.63 -28.78 -5.93
CA ASP A 575 -13.78 -29.41 -6.56
C ASP A 575 -14.92 -28.40 -6.77
N PHE A 576 -15.24 -28.10 -8.02
CA PHE A 576 -16.41 -27.31 -8.38
C PHE A 576 -17.59 -28.16 -8.82
N PHE A 577 -18.72 -27.96 -8.15
CA PHE A 577 -20.03 -28.48 -8.56
C PHE A 577 -20.95 -27.34 -8.97
N ARG A 578 -21.84 -27.54 -9.94
CA ARG A 578 -22.76 -26.49 -10.41
C ARG A 578 -24.22 -26.94 -10.44
N PHE A 579 -25.11 -25.97 -10.22
CA PHE A 579 -26.55 -26.17 -10.30
C PHE A 579 -27.29 -24.89 -10.69
N GLU A 580 -28.52 -25.03 -11.19
CA GLU A 580 -29.35 -23.89 -11.60
C GLU A 580 -30.28 -23.44 -10.47
N VAL A 581 -30.48 -22.14 -10.35
CA VAL A 581 -31.46 -21.51 -9.46
C VAL A 581 -32.40 -20.65 -10.29
N ASP A 582 -33.71 -20.94 -10.25
CA ASP A 582 -34.71 -20.31 -11.12
C ASP A 582 -35.23 -18.95 -10.59
N GLY A 583 -34.93 -18.61 -9.34
CA GLY A 583 -35.40 -17.42 -8.63
C GLY A 583 -35.06 -17.50 -7.14
N PRO A 584 -35.64 -16.64 -6.28
CA PRO A 584 -35.30 -16.65 -4.87
C PRO A 584 -35.46 -18.03 -4.23
N ALA A 585 -34.44 -18.45 -3.49
CA ALA A 585 -34.39 -19.77 -2.88
C ALA A 585 -33.53 -19.74 -1.62
N GLN A 586 -33.86 -20.60 -0.66
CA GLN A 586 -32.93 -20.97 0.41
C GLN A 586 -32.02 -22.08 -0.11
N ILE A 587 -30.70 -21.86 -0.05
CA ILE A 587 -29.68 -22.85 -0.38
C ILE A 587 -29.01 -23.27 0.91
N GLN A 588 -29.12 -24.56 1.21
CA GLN A 588 -28.33 -25.21 2.25
C GLN A 588 -27.30 -26.10 1.57
N VAL A 589 -26.04 -25.98 1.95
CA VAL A 589 -24.97 -26.89 1.54
C VAL A 589 -24.36 -27.46 2.80
N THR A 590 -24.24 -28.78 2.88
CA THR A 590 -23.55 -29.46 3.98
C THR A 590 -22.47 -30.34 3.38
N LEU A 591 -21.27 -30.28 3.96
CA LEU A 591 -20.12 -31.10 3.64
C LEU A 591 -19.71 -31.86 4.90
N LEU A 592 -19.43 -33.15 4.77
CA LEU A 592 -18.92 -34.01 5.83
C LEU A 592 -17.56 -34.55 5.40
N ILE A 593 -16.55 -34.31 6.22
CA ILE A 593 -15.16 -34.72 6.01
C ILE A 593 -14.96 -36.07 6.71
N GLU A 594 -14.37 -37.07 6.04
CA GLU A 594 -14.18 -38.38 6.67
C GLU A 594 -13.10 -38.34 7.78
N GLU A 595 -13.44 -38.78 9.00
CA GLU A 595 -12.72 -38.69 10.30
C GLU A 595 -11.24 -39.17 10.35
N PHE A 596 -10.62 -39.61 9.25
CA PHE A 596 -9.34 -40.35 9.29
C PHE A 596 -8.07 -39.49 9.19
N MET A 597 -8.18 -38.18 8.97
CA MET A 597 -7.05 -37.36 8.49
C MET A 597 -6.75 -36.07 9.26
N ASP A 598 -7.53 -35.70 10.28
CA ASP A 598 -7.47 -34.35 10.89
C ASP A 598 -7.53 -33.22 9.83
N ALA A 599 -8.12 -33.52 8.66
CA ALA A 599 -8.09 -32.68 7.48
C ALA A 599 -9.16 -31.61 7.54
N ASP A 600 -8.82 -30.46 6.99
CA ASP A 600 -9.63 -29.28 6.97
C ASP A 600 -10.01 -28.89 5.54
N LEU A 601 -11.29 -29.11 5.21
CA LEU A 601 -11.84 -28.73 3.92
C LEU A 601 -12.82 -27.58 4.12
N ASP A 602 -12.67 -26.56 3.30
CA ASP A 602 -13.54 -25.39 3.30
C ASP A 602 -14.60 -25.49 2.20
N LEU A 603 -15.67 -24.72 2.38
CA LEU A 603 -16.83 -24.73 1.51
C LEU A 603 -17.24 -23.31 1.09
N GLN A 604 -17.43 -23.09 -0.20
CA GLN A 604 -17.97 -21.85 -0.75
C GLN A 604 -19.16 -22.11 -1.67
N LEU A 605 -20.17 -21.24 -1.58
CA LEU A 605 -21.25 -21.12 -2.55
C LEU A 605 -21.02 -19.86 -3.38
N LEU A 606 -20.84 -20.00 -4.68
CA LEU A 606 -20.58 -18.91 -5.62
C LEU A 606 -21.83 -18.61 -6.45
N GLY A 607 -22.25 -17.35 -6.46
CA GLY A 607 -23.36 -16.84 -7.28
C GLY A 607 -23.01 -16.72 -8.77
N PRO A 608 -23.98 -16.39 -9.65
CA PRO A 608 -23.82 -16.47 -11.12
C PRO A 608 -22.68 -15.64 -11.72
N THR A 609 -22.20 -14.62 -11.02
CA THR A 609 -21.14 -13.70 -11.47
C THR A 609 -19.73 -14.12 -11.03
N GLY A 610 -19.59 -15.11 -10.15
CA GLY A 610 -18.31 -15.40 -9.47
C GLY A 610 -18.30 -15.06 -7.99
N ALA A 611 -19.14 -14.11 -7.56
CA ALA A 611 -19.13 -13.63 -6.19
C ALA A 611 -19.56 -14.71 -5.17
N VAL A 612 -18.92 -14.74 -4.00
CA VAL A 612 -19.30 -15.63 -2.89
C VAL A 612 -20.68 -15.21 -2.35
N ALA A 613 -21.64 -16.13 -2.43
CA ALA A 613 -22.97 -15.99 -1.85
C ALA A 613 -23.03 -16.49 -0.40
N GLY A 614 -22.15 -17.43 -0.03
CA GLY A 614 -21.95 -17.91 1.34
C GLY A 614 -20.68 -18.76 1.42
N SER A 615 -20.12 -18.88 2.61
CA SER A 615 -18.93 -19.70 2.88
C SER A 615 -19.03 -20.34 4.27
N SER A 616 -18.28 -21.41 4.45
CA SER A 616 -18.02 -22.09 5.72
C SER A 616 -16.56 -22.51 5.67
N ALA A 617 -15.82 -22.20 6.74
CA ALA A 617 -14.39 -22.46 6.86
C ALA A 617 -14.02 -22.86 8.29
N GLY A 618 -14.83 -23.73 8.89
CA GLY A 618 -14.61 -24.21 10.25
C GLY A 618 -13.50 -25.25 10.30
N THR A 619 -12.94 -25.46 11.49
CA THR A 619 -11.90 -26.49 11.72
C THR A 619 -12.47 -27.87 12.05
N GLY A 620 -13.75 -28.08 11.76
CA GLY A 620 -14.50 -29.26 12.17
C GLY A 620 -14.69 -30.24 11.01
N GLU A 621 -15.17 -31.44 11.32
CA GLU A 621 -15.47 -32.47 10.30
C GLU A 621 -16.76 -32.16 9.48
N GLU A 622 -17.40 -31.01 9.70
CA GLU A 622 -18.63 -30.60 9.03
C GLU A 622 -18.58 -29.11 8.66
N GLU A 623 -18.67 -28.83 7.36
CA GLU A 623 -18.92 -27.49 6.84
C GLU A 623 -20.38 -27.30 6.47
N SER A 624 -20.96 -26.14 6.78
CA SER A 624 -22.35 -25.87 6.46
C SER A 624 -22.62 -24.42 6.06
N ILE A 625 -23.28 -24.26 4.93
CA ILE A 625 -23.79 -22.97 4.44
C ILE A 625 -25.31 -23.04 4.46
N ASP A 626 -25.98 -22.05 5.04
CA ASP A 626 -27.43 -21.87 4.94
C ASP A 626 -27.73 -20.42 4.57
N VAL A 627 -27.92 -20.18 3.26
CA VAL A 627 -28.05 -18.83 2.71
C VAL A 627 -29.22 -18.69 1.77
N ARG A 628 -29.87 -17.54 1.85
CA ARG A 628 -30.92 -17.16 0.92
C ARG A 628 -30.32 -16.46 -0.28
N VAL A 629 -30.58 -16.99 -1.47
CA VAL A 629 -30.13 -16.41 -2.74
C VAL A 629 -31.32 -15.86 -3.52
N THR A 630 -31.12 -14.79 -4.28
CA THR A 630 -32.20 -14.07 -4.98
C THR A 630 -32.01 -14.01 -6.49
N ASP A 631 -30.76 -14.03 -6.94
CA ASP A 631 -30.43 -13.92 -8.35
C ASP A 631 -30.63 -15.26 -9.06
N PRO A 632 -31.41 -15.31 -10.16
CA PRO A 632 -31.50 -16.53 -10.95
C PRO A 632 -30.20 -16.75 -11.73
N GLY A 633 -29.82 -18.02 -11.92
CA GLY A 633 -28.68 -18.41 -12.73
C GLY A 633 -27.95 -19.64 -12.20
N THR A 634 -26.77 -19.89 -12.77
CA THR A 634 -25.91 -21.01 -12.39
C THR A 634 -25.09 -20.66 -11.15
N TYR A 635 -25.35 -21.37 -10.05
CA TYR A 635 -24.55 -21.34 -8.84
C TYR A 635 -23.52 -22.47 -8.88
N SER A 636 -22.40 -22.26 -8.20
CA SER A 636 -21.39 -23.29 -8.01
C SER A 636 -21.07 -23.48 -6.53
N VAL A 637 -20.95 -24.73 -6.10
CA VAL A 637 -20.26 -25.08 -4.85
C VAL A 637 -18.80 -25.27 -5.19
N ARG A 638 -17.90 -24.72 -4.38
CA ARG A 638 -16.46 -24.97 -4.40
C ARG A 638 -16.11 -25.63 -3.07
N VAL A 639 -15.51 -26.81 -3.13
CA VAL A 639 -14.86 -27.48 -1.99
C VAL A 639 -13.37 -27.37 -2.21
N TYR A 640 -12.60 -27.01 -1.19
CA TYR A 640 -11.16 -26.87 -1.33
C TYR A 640 -10.46 -27.20 0.00
N GLY A 641 -9.22 -27.67 -0.09
CA GLY A 641 -8.42 -28.01 1.08
C GLY A 641 -7.77 -26.77 1.66
N PHE A 642 -7.91 -26.56 2.96
CA PHE A 642 -7.15 -25.54 3.66
C PHE A 642 -5.68 -25.97 3.73
N LEU A 643 -4.77 -25.12 3.27
CA LEU A 643 -3.33 -25.42 3.21
C LEU A 643 -2.98 -26.69 2.41
N GLY A 644 -3.82 -27.04 1.42
CA GLY A 644 -3.63 -28.26 0.64
C GLY A 644 -4.01 -29.53 1.39
N ASP A 645 -4.75 -29.41 2.50
CA ASP A 645 -5.34 -30.56 3.17
C ASP A 645 -6.16 -31.39 2.20
N SER A 646 -6.01 -32.70 2.35
CA SER A 646 -6.62 -33.65 1.44
C SER A 646 -7.49 -34.61 2.23
N SER A 647 -8.73 -34.74 1.78
CA SER A 647 -9.66 -35.69 2.37
C SER A 647 -10.75 -36.05 1.38
N PRO A 648 -11.21 -37.32 1.40
CA PRO A 648 -12.53 -37.62 0.85
C PRO A 648 -13.62 -36.89 1.65
N TYR A 649 -14.70 -36.54 0.96
CA TYR A 649 -15.84 -35.87 1.57
C TYR A 649 -17.16 -36.35 0.98
N LEU A 650 -18.24 -36.09 1.71
CA LEU A 650 -19.61 -36.28 1.28
C LEU A 650 -20.38 -34.97 1.40
N GLY A 651 -21.03 -34.53 0.33
CA GLY A 651 -21.76 -33.29 0.26
C GLY A 651 -23.25 -33.46 -0.06
N GLU A 652 -24.07 -32.50 0.36
CA GLU A 652 -25.47 -32.37 -0.08
C GLU A 652 -25.84 -30.90 -0.27
N VAL A 653 -26.42 -30.58 -1.43
CA VAL A 653 -27.07 -29.29 -1.68
C VAL A 653 -28.58 -29.46 -1.56
N VAL A 654 -29.22 -28.69 -0.69
CA VAL A 654 -30.67 -28.56 -0.61
C VAL A 654 -31.10 -27.17 -1.08
N ARG A 655 -31.94 -27.11 -2.11
CA ARG A 655 -32.50 -25.88 -2.67
C ARG A 655 -34.01 -25.84 -2.44
N THR A 656 -34.45 -24.94 -1.57
CA THR A 656 -35.88 -24.70 -1.31
C THR A 656 -36.31 -23.40 -1.99
N ALA A 657 -37.18 -23.50 -3.00
CA ALA A 657 -37.73 -22.32 -3.66
C ALA A 657 -38.47 -21.42 -2.66
N ASP A 658 -38.11 -20.15 -2.61
CA ASP A 658 -38.72 -19.14 -1.75
C ASP A 658 -39.57 -18.19 -2.61
N ALA A 659 -40.86 -18.11 -2.30
CA ALA A 659 -41.83 -17.36 -3.10
C ALA A 659 -42.07 -15.93 -2.60
N GLY A 660 -41.27 -15.44 -1.64
CA GLY A 660 -41.51 -14.15 -0.98
C GLY A 660 -40.36 -13.15 -1.04
N CYS A 661 -40.62 -11.96 -0.49
CA CYS A 661 -39.61 -10.99 -0.08
C CYS A 661 -39.90 -10.55 1.36
N SER A 662 -38.87 -10.36 2.15
CA SER A 662 -38.92 -9.78 3.50
C SER A 662 -38.45 -8.32 3.50
N SER A 663 -37.60 -7.97 2.54
CA SER A 663 -37.08 -6.63 2.28
C SER A 663 -36.90 -6.42 0.78
N SER A 664 -36.67 -5.17 0.35
CA SER A 664 -36.37 -4.90 -1.05
C SER A 664 -35.05 -5.49 -1.51
N LEU A 665 -34.10 -5.77 -0.62
CA LEU A 665 -32.86 -6.47 -0.97
C LEU A 665 -33.13 -7.85 -1.60
N ASP A 666 -34.28 -8.43 -1.28
CA ASP A 666 -34.69 -9.76 -1.74
C ASP A 666 -35.27 -9.78 -3.15
N CYS A 667 -35.50 -8.59 -3.73
CA CYS A 667 -36.12 -8.42 -5.03
C CYS A 667 -35.07 -8.05 -6.09
N PRO A 668 -35.27 -8.44 -7.36
CA PRO A 668 -34.46 -7.95 -8.47
C PRO A 668 -34.32 -6.43 -8.48
N THR A 669 -33.22 -5.89 -9.01
CA THR A 669 -32.89 -4.44 -8.97
C THR A 669 -33.92 -3.55 -9.67
N ASP A 670 -34.83 -4.09 -10.48
CA ASP A 670 -35.96 -3.39 -11.10
C ASP A 670 -37.27 -3.47 -10.28
N GLN A 671 -37.22 -4.05 -9.08
CA GLN A 671 -38.36 -4.28 -8.21
C GLN A 671 -38.07 -3.87 -6.75
N VAL A 672 -39.14 -3.73 -5.98
CA VAL A 672 -39.14 -3.49 -4.52
C VAL A 672 -40.11 -4.46 -3.86
N CYS A 673 -39.91 -4.73 -2.57
CA CYS A 673 -40.77 -5.62 -1.82
C CYS A 673 -42.06 -4.91 -1.39
N ASP A 674 -43.21 -5.49 -1.75
CA ASP A 674 -44.53 -5.09 -1.30
C ASP A 674 -45.25 -6.27 -0.65
N ALA A 675 -45.38 -6.23 0.68
CA ALA A 675 -46.12 -7.20 1.47
C ALA A 675 -45.82 -8.68 1.14
N GLY A 676 -44.55 -9.01 0.91
CA GLY A 676 -44.13 -10.38 0.58
C GLY A 676 -44.04 -10.68 -0.91
N SER A 677 -44.23 -9.72 -1.80
CA SER A 677 -44.12 -9.91 -3.25
C SER A 677 -43.25 -8.81 -3.87
N CYS A 678 -42.37 -9.19 -4.79
CA CYS A 678 -41.60 -8.22 -5.56
C CYS A 678 -42.48 -7.57 -6.63
N VAL A 679 -42.52 -6.24 -6.62
CA VAL A 679 -43.30 -5.41 -7.55
C VAL A 679 -42.41 -4.38 -8.22
N ASP A 680 -42.79 -3.96 -9.43
CA ASP A 680 -42.05 -2.96 -10.22
C ASP A 680 -41.77 -1.69 -9.39
N ARG A 681 -40.51 -1.24 -9.40
CA ARG A 681 -40.08 -0.08 -8.60
C ARG A 681 -40.39 1.26 -9.27
N THR A 682 -40.88 1.31 -10.50
CA THR A 682 -41.14 2.57 -11.22
C THR A 682 -42.23 3.37 -10.52
N CYS A 683 -41.99 4.67 -10.31
CA CYS A 683 -42.91 5.52 -9.56
C CYS A 683 -43.10 6.93 -10.17
N SER A 684 -44.25 7.53 -9.85
CA SER A 684 -44.56 8.93 -10.19
C SER A 684 -45.35 9.56 -9.04
N GLY A 685 -44.68 10.36 -8.21
CA GLY A 685 -45.26 10.84 -6.95
C GLY A 685 -45.43 9.71 -5.93
N SER A 686 -46.53 9.68 -5.17
CA SER A 686 -46.71 8.76 -4.03
C SER A 686 -47.15 7.33 -4.40
N THR A 687 -46.63 6.75 -5.49
CA THR A 687 -47.08 5.42 -5.99
C THR A 687 -46.31 4.24 -5.40
N CYS A 688 -45.33 4.48 -4.53
CA CYS A 688 -44.50 3.42 -3.97
C CYS A 688 -45.24 2.58 -2.91
N PRO A 689 -44.82 1.31 -2.73
CA PRO A 689 -45.25 0.48 -1.61
C PRO A 689 -44.99 1.15 -0.25
N ALA A 690 -45.59 0.59 0.81
CA ALA A 690 -45.29 1.04 2.17
C ALA A 690 -43.78 0.96 2.45
N ASP A 691 -43.27 1.90 3.25
CA ASP A 691 -41.85 2.01 3.63
C ASP A 691 -40.87 2.36 2.49
N HIS A 692 -41.39 2.75 1.32
CA HIS A 692 -40.63 3.24 0.19
C HIS A 692 -41.00 4.69 -0.15
N ILE A 693 -40.04 5.46 -0.63
CA ILE A 693 -40.25 6.80 -1.17
C ILE A 693 -39.93 6.81 -2.66
N CYS A 694 -40.66 7.65 -3.39
CA CYS A 694 -40.36 8.02 -4.76
C CYS A 694 -39.58 9.35 -4.75
N PRO A 695 -38.23 9.34 -4.67
CA PRO A 695 -37.43 10.56 -4.68
C PRO A 695 -37.53 11.23 -6.05
N ASP A 696 -37.16 12.51 -6.14
CA ASP A 696 -37.08 13.17 -7.44
C ASP A 696 -35.97 12.58 -8.32
N ALA A 697 -36.33 12.24 -9.56
CA ALA A 697 -35.44 11.55 -10.48
C ALA A 697 -34.27 12.42 -10.93
N GLY A 698 -34.45 13.74 -10.99
CA GLY A 698 -33.56 14.70 -11.64
C GLY A 698 -34.32 15.53 -12.70
N PRO A 699 -33.64 16.17 -13.66
CA PRO A 699 -34.27 17.05 -14.64
C PRO A 699 -35.06 16.30 -15.75
N SER A 700 -34.93 14.98 -15.86
CA SER A 700 -35.64 14.16 -16.86
C SER A 700 -37.15 14.05 -16.57
N PRO A 701 -38.03 14.04 -17.60
CA PRO A 701 -39.46 13.77 -17.42
C PRO A 701 -39.79 12.27 -17.25
N THR A 702 -38.78 11.41 -17.08
CA THR A 702 -38.98 9.97 -16.85
C THR A 702 -39.57 9.70 -15.46
N PRO A 703 -40.34 8.61 -15.30
CA PRO A 703 -40.72 8.14 -13.96
C PRO A 703 -39.48 7.91 -13.09
N SER A 704 -39.60 8.16 -11.79
CA SER A 704 -38.56 7.87 -10.81
C SER A 704 -38.61 6.40 -10.37
N GLU A 705 -37.81 6.02 -9.38
CA GLU A 705 -37.78 4.67 -8.82
C GLU A 705 -38.00 4.68 -7.31
N CYS A 706 -38.82 3.77 -6.81
CA CYS A 706 -39.03 3.53 -5.39
C CYS A 706 -37.72 3.07 -4.75
N GLY A 707 -37.34 3.74 -3.66
CA GLY A 707 -36.20 3.37 -2.82
C GLY A 707 -36.66 3.11 -1.38
N ALA A 708 -36.12 2.07 -0.76
CA ALA A 708 -36.26 1.84 0.67
C ALA A 708 -35.40 2.86 1.43
N SER A 709 -35.83 3.27 2.63
CA SER A 709 -35.02 4.15 3.49
C SER A 709 -33.73 3.46 3.91
N CYS A 710 -32.63 4.20 3.96
CA CYS A 710 -31.32 3.67 4.33
C CYS A 710 -30.55 4.66 5.23
N ALA A 711 -29.65 4.12 6.04
CA ALA A 711 -28.68 4.89 6.81
C ALA A 711 -27.23 4.65 6.30
N PHE A 712 -26.97 3.52 5.66
CA PHE A 712 -25.65 3.12 5.17
C PHE A 712 -25.78 2.41 3.83
N ASN A 713 -24.69 2.33 3.06
CA ASN A 713 -24.69 1.60 1.77
C ASN A 713 -25.00 0.11 1.96
N ARG A 714 -24.61 -0.49 3.09
CA ARG A 714 -24.95 -1.89 3.43
C ARG A 714 -26.45 -2.15 3.58
N ASP A 715 -27.26 -1.10 3.75
CA ASP A 715 -28.72 -1.22 3.79
C ASP A 715 -29.32 -1.33 2.37
N CYS A 716 -28.49 -1.19 1.33
CA CYS A 716 -28.86 -1.20 -0.08
C CYS A 716 -28.16 -2.35 -0.82
N ARG A 717 -28.62 -2.67 -2.03
CA ARG A 717 -27.98 -3.69 -2.88
C ARG A 717 -26.62 -3.20 -3.38
N SER A 718 -25.74 -4.12 -3.78
CA SER A 718 -24.43 -3.82 -4.38
C SER A 718 -24.48 -2.95 -5.64
N THR A 719 -25.61 -2.96 -6.35
CA THR A 719 -25.87 -2.11 -7.54
C THR A 719 -26.52 -0.77 -7.20
N GLU A 720 -26.69 -0.47 -5.92
CA GLU A 720 -27.32 0.73 -5.38
C GLU A 720 -26.39 1.42 -4.38
N ALA A 721 -26.72 2.65 -4.04
CA ALA A 721 -26.11 3.36 -2.94
C ALA A 721 -27.20 4.01 -2.08
N CYS A 722 -26.86 4.26 -0.81
CA CYS A 722 -27.72 5.03 0.07
C CYS A 722 -27.60 6.52 -0.26
N LYS A 723 -28.38 6.96 -1.26
CA LYS A 723 -28.26 8.28 -1.87
C LYS A 723 -28.90 9.39 -1.03
N TRP A 724 -28.31 10.58 -1.11
CA TRP A 724 -28.76 11.81 -0.46
C TRP A 724 -29.69 12.60 -1.36
N PHE A 725 -31.00 12.47 -1.10
CA PHE A 725 -32.04 13.29 -1.71
C PHE A 725 -32.55 14.32 -0.69
N TRP A 726 -33.20 15.39 -1.15
CA TRP A 726 -33.81 16.34 -0.21
C TRP A 726 -35.02 15.75 0.53
N GLU A 727 -35.63 14.68 0.01
CA GLU A 727 -36.68 13.90 0.69
C GLU A 727 -36.13 12.98 1.79
N GLY A 728 -34.80 12.84 1.89
CA GLY A 728 -34.12 11.94 2.81
C GLY A 728 -33.17 10.97 2.11
N ARG A 729 -32.82 9.89 2.82
CA ARG A 729 -31.84 8.91 2.36
C ARG A 729 -32.53 7.61 1.94
N TYR A 730 -32.35 7.23 0.67
CA TYR A 730 -33.01 6.08 0.08
C TYR A 730 -32.07 5.31 -0.85
N CYS A 731 -32.26 3.99 -0.94
CA CYS A 731 -31.54 3.14 -1.87
C CYS A 731 -31.93 3.46 -3.31
N GLY A 732 -30.95 3.90 -4.10
CA GLY A 732 -31.11 4.18 -5.52
C GLY A 732 -29.93 3.68 -6.34
N ARG A 733 -30.18 3.31 -7.58
CA ARG A 733 -29.15 2.81 -8.51
C ARG A 733 -27.99 3.77 -8.65
N THR A 734 -26.77 3.26 -8.70
CA THR A 734 -25.55 4.07 -8.87
C THR A 734 -25.03 3.99 -10.30
N GLY A 735 -24.57 5.13 -10.82
CA GLY A 735 -23.88 5.25 -12.11
C GLY A 735 -22.40 5.58 -11.93
N GLY A 736 -21.80 6.21 -12.95
CA GLY A 736 -20.39 6.62 -12.93
C GLY A 736 -20.16 8.12 -12.62
N GLY A 737 -21.22 8.93 -12.53
CA GLY A 737 -21.09 10.38 -12.45
C GLY A 737 -20.44 10.90 -11.17
N ALA A 738 -19.36 11.67 -11.30
CA ALA A 738 -18.67 12.30 -10.19
C ALA A 738 -19.39 13.55 -9.68
N ASN A 739 -18.92 14.13 -8.57
CA ASN A 739 -19.52 15.35 -8.02
C ASN A 739 -19.40 16.53 -8.99
N GLY A 740 -20.48 17.29 -9.20
CA GLY A 740 -20.54 18.38 -10.17
C GLY A 740 -20.84 17.96 -11.62
N GLU A 741 -20.78 16.65 -11.94
CA GLU A 741 -21.00 16.17 -13.30
C GLU A 741 -22.46 16.25 -13.74
N ALA A 742 -22.66 16.24 -15.07
CA ALA A 742 -23.99 16.29 -15.67
C ALA A 742 -24.75 14.98 -15.46
N CYS A 743 -26.04 15.09 -15.21
CA CYS A 743 -26.92 13.95 -15.05
C CYS A 743 -28.30 14.23 -15.62
N THR A 744 -28.99 13.17 -16.03
CA THR A 744 -30.40 13.22 -16.43
C THR A 744 -31.30 12.62 -15.37
N THR A 745 -30.81 11.57 -14.70
CA THR A 745 -31.44 10.97 -13.52
C THR A 745 -30.41 10.65 -12.43
N PHE A 746 -30.84 10.42 -11.18
CA PHE A 746 -29.92 10.04 -10.10
C PHE A 746 -29.17 8.74 -10.37
N ALA A 747 -29.67 7.89 -11.29
CA ALA A 747 -29.00 6.66 -11.70
C ALA A 747 -27.74 6.92 -12.54
N ASP A 748 -27.56 8.14 -13.08
CA ASP A 748 -26.33 8.53 -13.76
C ASP A 748 -25.21 8.86 -12.76
N CYS A 749 -25.57 9.23 -11.53
CA CYS A 749 -24.64 9.68 -10.51
C CYS A 749 -24.05 8.51 -9.70
N GLY A 750 -22.74 8.55 -9.49
CA GLY A 750 -22.01 7.58 -8.68
C GLY A 750 -22.20 7.79 -7.18
N GLY A 751 -21.98 6.73 -6.40
CA GLY A 751 -21.99 6.76 -4.94
C GLY A 751 -23.31 7.29 -4.37
N GLN A 752 -23.21 8.01 -3.25
CA GLN A 752 -24.38 8.49 -2.50
C GLN A 752 -25.02 9.78 -3.08
N ARG A 753 -24.74 10.15 -4.33
CA ARG A 753 -25.18 11.41 -4.94
C ARG A 753 -26.55 11.27 -5.59
N ALA A 754 -27.39 12.29 -5.46
CA ALA A 754 -28.60 12.45 -6.27
C ALA A 754 -28.28 13.23 -7.56
N CYS A 755 -29.25 13.28 -8.48
CA CYS A 755 -29.21 14.20 -9.60
C CYS A 755 -30.09 15.42 -9.30
N LEU A 756 -29.47 16.57 -9.07
CA LEU A 756 -30.20 17.80 -8.79
C LEU A 756 -30.99 18.25 -10.03
N PRO A 757 -32.22 18.78 -9.87
CA PRO A 757 -33.09 19.25 -10.95
C PRO A 757 -32.67 20.64 -11.44
N TRP A 758 -31.37 20.91 -11.38
CA TRP A 758 -30.73 22.12 -11.87
C TRP A 758 -30.60 22.07 -13.40
N PRO A 759 -30.36 23.22 -14.06
CA PRO A 759 -30.13 23.25 -15.50
C PRO A 759 -29.10 22.20 -15.92
N SER A 760 -29.46 21.33 -16.87
CA SER A 760 -28.58 20.24 -17.35
C SER A 760 -28.16 19.19 -16.30
N GLY A 761 -28.77 19.20 -15.11
CA GLY A 761 -28.54 18.30 -13.99
C GLY A 761 -27.15 18.40 -13.37
N LEU A 762 -27.05 18.14 -12.06
CA LEU A 762 -25.77 18.10 -11.36
C LEU A 762 -25.75 16.98 -10.33
N CYS A 763 -24.74 16.11 -10.39
CA CYS A 763 -24.54 15.06 -9.39
C CYS A 763 -23.98 15.66 -8.10
N ALA A 764 -24.75 15.61 -7.01
CA ALA A 764 -24.33 16.07 -5.69
C ALA A 764 -25.19 15.44 -4.58
N ARG A 765 -24.74 15.59 -3.32
CA ARG A 765 -25.56 15.23 -2.15
C ARG A 765 -26.51 16.38 -1.82
N ALA A 766 -27.79 16.08 -1.68
CA ALA A 766 -28.82 17.03 -1.24
C ALA A 766 -29.24 16.76 0.21
N GLY A 767 -29.58 17.81 0.95
CA GLY A 767 -30.05 17.70 2.33
C GLY A 767 -28.93 17.62 3.38
N CYS A 768 -27.72 18.12 3.08
CA CYS A 768 -26.63 18.19 4.06
C CYS A 768 -26.99 19.13 5.23
N SER A 769 -26.46 18.83 6.42
CA SER A 769 -26.66 19.62 7.63
C SER A 769 -25.39 20.34 8.08
N SER A 770 -24.22 19.88 7.62
CA SER A 770 -22.90 20.40 7.94
C SER A 770 -21.91 20.10 6.82
N ASN A 771 -20.74 20.75 6.82
CA ASN A 771 -19.69 20.48 5.84
C ASN A 771 -19.12 19.04 5.95
N SER A 772 -19.21 18.39 7.10
CA SER A 772 -18.78 16.99 7.25
C SER A 772 -19.70 15.99 6.56
N ASP A 773 -20.92 16.40 6.15
CA ASP A 773 -21.81 15.55 5.34
C ASP A 773 -21.38 15.52 3.85
N CYS A 774 -20.50 16.46 3.47
CA CYS A 774 -20.06 16.70 2.11
C CYS A 774 -18.74 15.99 1.80
N GLU A 775 -18.50 15.80 0.51
CA GLU A 775 -17.28 15.15 0.02
C GLU A 775 -16.14 16.18 -0.06
N THR A 776 -14.89 15.70 -0.17
CA THR A 776 -13.72 16.58 -0.36
C THR A 776 -13.97 17.59 -1.46
N ASP A 777 -13.52 18.83 -1.23
CA ASP A 777 -13.72 19.99 -2.10
C ASP A 777 -15.18 20.36 -2.38
N THR A 778 -16.11 19.99 -1.50
CA THR A 778 -17.51 20.46 -1.56
C THR A 778 -17.98 21.01 -0.23
N PHE A 779 -18.87 21.99 -0.29
CA PHE A 779 -19.34 22.72 0.89
C PHE A 779 -20.85 22.65 1.00
N CYS A 780 -21.35 22.52 2.23
CA CYS A 780 -22.79 22.46 2.48
C CYS A 780 -23.37 23.88 2.45
N VAL A 781 -24.04 24.24 1.37
CA VAL A 781 -24.56 25.60 1.12
C VAL A 781 -26.07 25.59 0.84
N ASP A 782 -26.74 26.69 1.16
CA ASP A 782 -28.12 26.93 0.72
C ASP A 782 -28.10 27.62 -0.67
N ALA A 783 -28.44 26.86 -1.71
CA ALA A 783 -28.50 27.37 -3.08
C ALA A 783 -29.83 28.09 -3.42
N GLY A 784 -30.73 28.27 -2.45
CA GLY A 784 -32.01 28.95 -2.63
C GLY A 784 -33.17 28.04 -3.05
N ASP A 785 -32.94 26.72 -3.11
CA ASP A 785 -33.94 25.71 -3.49
C ASP A 785 -34.75 25.17 -2.31
N GLY A 786 -34.51 25.68 -1.10
CA GLY A 786 -35.23 25.28 0.11
C GLY A 786 -34.64 24.06 0.84
N PHE A 787 -33.48 23.58 0.41
CA PHE A 787 -32.66 22.56 1.05
C PHE A 787 -31.18 22.87 0.79
N ASN A 788 -30.30 22.38 1.68
CA ASN A 788 -28.86 22.55 1.51
C ASN A 788 -28.29 21.51 0.53
N VAL A 789 -27.22 21.87 -0.17
CA VAL A 789 -26.54 21.04 -1.16
C VAL A 789 -25.05 21.04 -0.88
N CYS A 790 -24.40 19.89 -1.05
CA CYS A 790 -22.94 19.82 -1.10
C CYS A 790 -22.45 20.31 -2.46
N ALA A 791 -22.26 21.63 -2.59
CA ALA A 791 -21.88 22.26 -3.84
C ALA A 791 -20.35 22.15 -4.06
N PRO A 792 -19.88 21.78 -5.26
CA PRO A 792 -18.46 21.72 -5.58
C PRO A 792 -17.76 23.07 -5.44
N SER A 793 -16.55 23.06 -4.90
CA SER A 793 -15.65 24.21 -4.87
C SER A 793 -15.25 24.63 -6.28
N CYS A 794 -15.18 25.94 -6.52
CA CYS A 794 -14.62 26.53 -7.73
C CYS A 794 -13.40 27.40 -7.45
N TRP A 795 -12.73 27.15 -6.32
CA TRP A 795 -11.55 27.88 -5.89
C TRP A 795 -10.40 27.86 -6.94
N ASP A 796 -10.18 26.71 -7.57
CA ASP A 796 -9.08 26.52 -8.53
C ASP A 796 -9.34 27.09 -9.94
N GLY A 797 -10.57 27.58 -10.19
CA GLY A 797 -10.93 28.31 -11.41
C GLY A 797 -12.38 28.15 -11.83
N ASP A 798 -12.90 29.14 -12.55
CA ASP A 798 -14.28 29.17 -13.08
C ASP A 798 -14.58 28.01 -14.05
N ASP A 799 -13.55 27.42 -14.66
CA ASP A 799 -13.65 26.30 -15.62
C ASP A 799 -14.15 25.00 -14.96
N VAL A 800 -14.02 24.89 -13.63
CA VAL A 800 -14.55 23.77 -12.84
C VAL A 800 -16.08 23.80 -12.80
N CYS A 801 -16.68 25.01 -12.84
CA CYS A 801 -18.12 25.14 -12.97
C CYS A 801 -18.55 25.01 -14.42
N ARG A 802 -19.60 24.23 -14.66
CA ARG A 802 -20.18 24.02 -15.99
C ARG A 802 -20.92 25.26 -16.50
N THR A 803 -20.18 26.34 -16.76
CA THR A 803 -20.71 27.66 -17.13
C THR A 803 -21.47 27.64 -18.46
N GLY A 804 -21.08 26.76 -19.39
CA GLY A 804 -21.80 26.50 -20.62
C GLY A 804 -23.17 25.82 -20.44
N ASP A 805 -23.39 25.18 -19.29
CA ASP A 805 -24.59 24.38 -18.98
C ASP A 805 -25.55 25.09 -18.00
N GLY A 806 -25.31 26.37 -17.72
CA GLY A 806 -26.16 27.19 -16.86
C GLY A 806 -25.75 27.23 -15.39
N HIS A 807 -24.50 26.89 -15.07
CA HIS A 807 -23.92 27.04 -13.72
C HIS A 807 -22.99 28.26 -13.67
N VAL A 808 -22.64 28.71 -12.48
CA VAL A 808 -21.69 29.80 -12.24
C VAL A 808 -20.95 29.54 -10.93
N CYS A 809 -19.70 30.01 -10.85
CA CYS A 809 -18.98 30.11 -9.59
C CYS A 809 -19.51 31.33 -8.81
N ASP A 810 -20.17 31.11 -7.68
CA ASP A 810 -20.71 32.17 -6.83
C ASP A 810 -20.22 32.02 -5.38
N ILE A 811 -20.30 33.10 -4.62
CA ILE A 811 -19.91 33.13 -3.21
C ILE A 811 -21.14 32.91 -2.35
N LEU A 812 -21.19 31.77 -1.67
CA LEU A 812 -22.25 31.43 -0.72
C LEU A 812 -21.68 31.20 0.69
N GLU A 813 -22.51 31.45 1.69
CA GLU A 813 -22.21 31.11 3.08
C GLU A 813 -22.54 29.63 3.31
N ASP A 814 -21.58 28.87 3.85
CA ASP A 814 -21.76 27.46 4.20
C ASP A 814 -22.39 27.29 5.60
N GLN A 815 -22.63 26.04 6.02
CA GLN A 815 -23.18 25.75 7.35
C GLN A 815 -22.21 26.04 8.52
N ALA A 816 -20.94 26.35 8.24
CA ALA A 816 -19.98 26.84 9.23
C ALA A 816 -19.95 28.39 9.34
N ALA A 817 -20.83 29.07 8.60
CA ALA A 817 -20.87 30.53 8.46
C ALA A 817 -19.62 31.12 7.79
N GLU A 818 -18.96 30.34 6.94
CA GLU A 818 -17.81 30.76 6.13
C GLU A 818 -18.21 30.99 4.67
N LEU A 819 -17.57 31.96 4.03
CA LEU A 819 -17.83 32.29 2.62
C LEU A 819 -17.01 31.36 1.72
N GLN A 820 -17.70 30.55 0.92
CA GLN A 820 -17.11 29.58 0.00
C GLN A 820 -17.39 29.97 -1.45
N LEU A 821 -16.42 29.72 -2.34
CA LEU A 821 -16.60 29.81 -3.79
C LEU A 821 -17.11 28.45 -4.29
N VAL A 822 -18.37 28.40 -4.72
CA VAL A 822 -19.04 27.14 -5.10
C VAL A 822 -19.77 27.21 -6.43
N CYS A 823 -19.88 26.07 -7.11
CA CYS A 823 -20.65 25.94 -8.35
C CYS A 823 -22.14 25.80 -8.07
N VAL A 824 -22.92 26.77 -8.52
CA VAL A 824 -24.39 26.83 -8.36
C VAL A 824 -25.09 27.26 -9.65
N PRO A 825 -26.43 27.11 -9.78
CA PRO A 825 -27.15 27.57 -10.96
C PRO A 825 -27.01 29.07 -11.17
N ALA A 826 -26.83 29.49 -12.42
CA ALA A 826 -26.83 30.90 -12.78
C ALA A 826 -28.24 31.50 -12.61
N SER A 827 -28.35 32.54 -11.79
CA SER A 827 -29.60 33.25 -11.45
C SER A 827 -30.29 33.97 -12.61
#